data_AF-A0A166CNF7-F1
#
_entry.id   AF-A0A166CNF7-F1
#
_cell.length_a   1.000
_cell.length_b   1.000
_cell.length_c   1.000
_cell.angle_alpha   90.00
_cell.angle_beta   90.00
_cell.angle_gamma   90.00
#
_symmetry.space_group_name_H-M   'P 1'
#
loop_
_entity.id
_entity.type
_entity.pdbx_description
1 polymer ?
#
loop_
_entity_poly.entity_id
_entity_poly.type
_entity_poly.pdbx_seq_one_letter_code
_entity_poly.pdbx_strand_id
1 'polypeptide(L)'
;MSYDNINMMFRAAEQIIGRTDSQENGTCATIWPLWKASVENCALGDFEASAARAPPLSIDDILLGTDDSKFFNSCLVHTILRTIVIHGGDKFQKFCTDLAKTQPQTPAKIELHKTPLHPLPAMNIDESTIIGNAEVVEGAYEELGVIENDPATGEKRFESIHVTIVKFILGDQLSIARLRALLNIRAGHEKGFAGFGWGVLMPGLFHSKICDTHGMLVTHWGKPNAGYRNPGCLAFHNARLQRLPIVLTSLPTFRVCRDLIFVSLYARVLHCLLLVSGHPSLDAYADSVDSFKTLEDDAKSIFTRFASTRVVSELRERRSTSTHAGDMVFENALLFLRDTLISREFSDAIKSGDSGRIVLVLKVWALSFRGSGRTKYAHEMLHLIHNMEHVWPKPIRDIVLNNWLVNPTGNPNSWVEGDLMQEHMNFWIKRIYAAHGSSSSWEWLEMISPCVDILRHLSTKMHHILGADQGVKHEPPNLKNDIRDLMHSLKEHNVYMLLEGRMLDDDDPPTTDIITFGLIQITDNTINPIDGYNLSFFQLQHRLLLRAVTGEIPSTLAMSAAAPIPIPTGLPPSINLAITTDEEEDAFESGDEQEDDDLGENEEVADGYESEPTLRRETAADVALDMDADDYGHCDDDPGEDHANSDEEDGYGLGDALYSHSSPEQARLTSMASSTTPDYLPPAVETQLFEVREYSSMTIVAVVVYAYDWLLSVSEEVAIVSKRGLSWSITIYFLSRISACAHIILIAVIILAPIDNCILYFIATGVCCTMSIASTSYLFLLRVQAVYRQSRPITVVFGFCWLVTIALNILVSANIRVVHLTGTRLCLGTETKYFALPSTSSFVNDTLIFLAISYRLAADAATENNWRSWTLSITKGKGLYHLSRSLMQHGQLYYASIILFFFVNLVVMCSPLVPVAMHYSLINSYLGFTNLMACKIFRGTTLGVMQDSPSSWNTARIGAALDFHAPHRGRANPR
;
A
#
# COMPACT_ATOMS: atom_id res chain seq x y z
N MET A 1 1.96 0.84 16.17
CA MET A 1 2.63 1.14 14.87
C MET A 1 2.94 -0.17 14.19
N SER A 2 2.66 -0.28 12.90
CA SER A 2 3.23 -1.32 12.03
C SER A 2 4.27 -0.70 11.13
N TYR A 3 5.36 -1.40 10.84
CA TYR A 3 6.31 -0.98 9.81
C TYR A 3 6.87 -2.18 9.06
N ASP A 4 7.30 -1.95 7.83
CA ASP A 4 7.89 -2.95 6.93
C ASP A 4 8.76 -2.23 5.87
N ASN A 5 9.69 -2.96 5.27
CA ASN A 5 10.63 -2.43 4.30
C ASN A 5 9.98 -1.95 3.00
N ILE A 6 10.57 -0.90 2.45
CA ILE A 6 10.27 -0.38 1.12
C ILE A 6 11.54 -0.36 0.27
N ASN A 7 11.68 -1.40 -0.56
CA ASN A 7 12.77 -1.49 -1.53
C ASN A 7 12.35 -0.94 -2.88
N MET A 8 13.18 -0.07 -3.48
CA MET A 8 12.91 0.59 -4.76
C MET A 8 14.16 0.68 -5.62
N MET A 9 13.99 0.57 -6.94
CA MET A 9 15.06 0.84 -7.90
C MET A 9 14.95 2.28 -8.41
N PHE A 10 15.84 3.16 -7.96
CA PHE A 10 15.92 4.52 -8.49
C PHE A 10 16.66 4.50 -9.81
N ARG A 11 15.96 4.88 -10.88
CA ARG A 11 16.50 4.83 -12.24
C ARG A 11 17.09 6.16 -12.65
N ALA A 12 18.36 6.16 -13.06
CA ALA A 12 19.00 7.34 -13.60
C ALA A 12 18.56 7.57 -15.06
N ALA A 13 18.01 8.75 -15.36
CA ALA A 13 17.61 9.09 -16.74
C ALA A 13 18.80 9.08 -17.73
N GLU A 14 19.99 9.44 -17.25
CA GLU A 14 21.22 9.45 -18.04
C GLU A 14 22.33 8.82 -17.19
N GLN A 15 22.83 7.67 -17.63
CA GLN A 15 23.92 6.97 -16.93
C GLN A 15 25.26 7.63 -17.25
N ILE A 16 25.93 8.14 -16.21
CA ILE A 16 27.31 8.68 -16.28
C ILE A 16 28.11 8.14 -15.08
N ILE A 17 29.43 8.37 -15.07
CA ILE A 17 30.28 7.98 -13.93
C ILE A 17 29.71 8.63 -12.64
N GLY A 18 29.36 7.79 -11.66
CA GLY A 18 28.76 8.20 -10.39
C GLY A 18 27.24 8.43 -10.41
N ARG A 19 26.56 8.18 -11.55
CA ARG A 19 25.11 8.27 -11.69
C ARG A 19 24.59 7.05 -12.44
N THR A 20 24.38 5.97 -11.71
CA THR A 20 23.79 4.71 -12.20
C THR A 20 22.45 4.47 -11.50
N ASP A 21 21.75 3.42 -11.93
CA ASP A 21 20.60 2.93 -11.16
C ASP A 21 21.10 2.49 -9.77
N SER A 22 20.33 2.80 -8.73
CA SER A 22 20.60 2.38 -7.36
C SER A 22 19.41 1.61 -6.81
N GLN A 23 19.69 0.54 -6.07
CA GLN A 23 18.72 -0.08 -5.20
C GLN A 23 18.70 0.70 -3.89
N GLU A 24 17.54 1.22 -3.55
CA GLU A 24 17.28 1.97 -2.33
C GLU A 24 16.44 1.10 -1.40
N ASN A 25 16.89 0.98 -0.15
CA ASN A 25 16.18 0.24 0.89
C ASN A 25 15.83 1.25 1.99
N GLY A 26 14.54 1.34 2.32
CA GLY A 26 14.11 2.12 3.48
C GLY A 26 12.91 1.47 4.15
N THR A 27 12.17 2.24 4.94
CA THR A 27 11.08 1.73 5.77
C THR A 27 9.85 2.61 5.67
N CYS A 28 8.67 2.00 5.61
CA CYS A 28 7.40 2.69 5.74
C CYS A 28 6.67 2.21 6.98
N ALA A 29 5.93 3.12 7.62
CA ALA A 29 5.20 2.82 8.84
C ALA A 29 3.76 3.36 8.77
N THR A 30 2.85 2.69 9.45
CA THR A 30 1.45 3.10 9.59
C THR A 30 1.05 2.98 11.05
N ILE A 31 0.33 3.99 11.54
CA ILE A 31 -0.26 3.97 12.89
C ILE A 31 -1.77 4.03 12.82
N TRP A 32 -2.41 3.55 13.89
CA TRP A 32 -3.85 3.62 14.08
C TRP A 32 -4.15 3.72 15.58
N PRO A 33 -5.28 4.32 15.97
CA PRO A 33 -5.71 4.37 17.36
C PRO A 33 -6.04 2.97 17.87
N LEU A 34 -5.62 2.66 19.10
CA LEU A 34 -5.90 1.37 19.71
C LEU A 34 -7.37 1.28 20.17
N TRP A 35 -8.08 0.27 19.69
CA TRP A 35 -9.44 -0.07 20.09
C TRP A 35 -9.49 -0.65 21.50
N LYS A 36 -10.47 -0.22 22.31
CA LYS A 36 -10.68 -0.64 23.71
C LYS A 36 -9.42 -0.57 24.58
N ALA A 37 -8.54 0.40 24.30
CA ALA A 37 -7.35 0.67 25.10
C ALA A 37 -7.55 1.95 25.93
N SER A 38 -7.19 1.89 27.22
CA SER A 38 -7.07 3.08 28.07
C SER A 38 -5.62 3.24 28.54
N VAL A 39 -5.22 4.47 28.86
CA VAL A 39 -3.84 4.77 29.28
C VAL A 39 -3.47 4.01 30.55
N GLU A 40 -4.42 3.85 31.48
CA GLU A 40 -4.21 3.10 32.73
C GLU A 40 -3.89 1.63 32.46
N ASN A 41 -4.52 1.04 31.44
CA ASN A 41 -4.28 -0.34 31.02
C ASN A 41 -2.96 -0.53 30.26
N CYS A 42 -2.24 0.56 29.95
CA CYS A 42 -0.95 0.56 29.27
C CYS A 42 0.22 0.87 30.21
N ALA A 43 0.04 0.81 31.53
CA ALA A 43 1.08 1.19 32.49
C ALA A 43 2.37 0.36 32.36
N LEU A 44 3.49 1.06 32.11
CA LEU A 44 4.81 0.43 31.95
C LEU A 44 5.26 -0.29 33.23
N GLY A 45 4.99 0.27 34.40
CA GLY A 45 5.38 -0.34 35.67
C GLY A 45 4.70 -1.69 35.93
N ASP A 46 3.44 -1.85 35.51
CA ASP A 46 2.72 -3.12 35.63
C ASP A 46 3.29 -4.17 34.67
N PHE A 47 3.65 -3.75 33.45
CA PHE A 47 4.32 -4.59 32.46
C PHE A 47 5.68 -5.08 32.98
N GLU A 48 6.53 -4.18 33.46
CA GLU A 48 7.85 -4.53 34.02
C GLU A 48 7.72 -5.45 35.24
N ALA A 49 6.78 -5.18 36.15
CA ALA A 49 6.54 -6.01 37.32
C ALA A 49 5.99 -7.41 36.97
N SER A 50 5.23 -7.52 35.88
CA SER A 50 4.76 -8.80 35.34
C SER A 50 5.93 -9.57 34.71
N ALA A 51 6.69 -8.92 33.83
CA ALA A 51 7.85 -9.51 33.17
C ALA A 51 8.91 -10.00 34.17
N ALA A 52 9.15 -9.27 35.27
CA ALA A 52 10.08 -9.66 36.32
C ALA A 52 9.63 -10.87 37.16
N ARG A 53 8.32 -11.17 37.20
CA ARG A 53 7.73 -12.28 37.96
C ARG A 53 7.27 -13.45 37.07
N ALA A 54 7.35 -13.31 35.76
CA ALA A 54 6.94 -14.33 34.81
C ALA A 54 7.71 -15.64 35.08
N PRO A 55 7.02 -16.78 35.29
CA PRO A 55 7.65 -18.09 35.37
C PRO A 55 8.32 -18.46 34.02
N PRO A 56 9.18 -19.49 33.99
CA PRO A 56 9.69 -20.03 32.72
C PRO A 56 8.54 -20.60 31.89
N LEU A 57 8.70 -20.57 30.56
CA LEU A 57 7.79 -21.19 29.61
C LEU A 57 7.76 -22.71 29.82
N SER A 58 6.57 -23.27 29.93
CA SER A 58 6.31 -24.71 30.04
C SER A 58 5.78 -25.27 28.71
N ILE A 59 5.95 -26.58 28.51
CA ILE A 59 5.29 -27.29 27.41
C ILE A 59 3.76 -27.21 27.50
N ASP A 60 3.21 -27.17 28.71
CA ASP A 60 1.77 -27.05 28.95
C ASP A 60 1.21 -25.71 28.50
N ASP A 61 2.05 -24.68 28.39
CA ASP A 61 1.65 -23.38 27.83
C ASP A 61 1.48 -23.45 26.31
N ILE A 62 2.24 -24.32 25.63
CA ILE A 62 2.18 -24.52 24.17
C ILE A 62 1.04 -25.47 23.80
N LEU A 63 0.85 -26.53 24.58
CA LEU A 63 -0.19 -27.52 24.32
C LEU A 63 -1.59 -26.94 24.57
N LEU A 64 -2.55 -27.34 23.72
CA LEU A 64 -3.94 -26.98 23.94
C LEU A 64 -4.50 -27.80 25.11
N GLY A 65 -5.07 -27.11 26.10
CA GLY A 65 -5.79 -27.75 27.19
C GLY A 65 -6.99 -28.58 26.70
N THR A 66 -7.62 -29.35 27.59
CA THR A 66 -8.73 -30.25 27.19
C THR A 66 -9.93 -29.48 26.62
N ASP A 67 -10.28 -28.34 27.21
CA ASP A 67 -11.43 -27.55 26.74
C ASP A 67 -11.09 -26.72 25.49
N ASP A 68 -9.89 -26.15 25.44
CA ASP A 68 -9.37 -25.49 24.23
C ASP A 68 -9.29 -26.45 23.05
N SER A 69 -8.84 -27.69 23.26
CA SER A 69 -8.82 -28.74 22.23
C SER A 69 -10.22 -29.08 21.72
N LYS A 70 -11.22 -29.19 22.59
CA LYS A 70 -12.62 -29.43 22.18
C LYS A 70 -13.19 -28.25 21.39
N PHE A 71 -12.90 -27.03 21.83
CA PHE A 71 -13.32 -25.81 21.13
C PHE A 71 -12.63 -25.71 19.76
N PHE A 72 -11.31 -25.94 19.71
CA PHE A 72 -10.54 -25.93 18.47
C PHE A 72 -11.04 -26.99 17.47
N ASN A 73 -11.33 -28.21 17.93
CA ASN A 73 -11.97 -29.23 17.10
C ASN A 73 -13.33 -28.79 16.56
N SER A 74 -14.10 -28.04 17.36
CA SER A 74 -15.39 -27.48 16.91
C SER A 74 -15.19 -26.42 15.83
N CYS A 75 -14.11 -25.63 15.91
CA CYS A 75 -13.71 -24.69 14.86
C CYS A 75 -13.34 -25.43 13.57
N LEU A 76 -12.50 -26.47 13.63
CA LEU A 76 -12.11 -27.27 12.46
C LEU A 76 -13.32 -27.97 11.80
N VAL A 77 -14.28 -28.46 12.59
CA VAL A 77 -15.56 -28.98 12.06
C VAL A 77 -16.36 -27.88 11.37
N HIS A 78 -16.37 -26.66 11.92
CA HIS A 78 -17.02 -25.52 11.28
C HIS A 78 -16.33 -25.13 9.97
N THR A 79 -15.00 -25.22 9.89
CA THR A 79 -14.25 -25.06 8.63
C THR A 79 -14.69 -26.07 7.55
N ILE A 80 -14.95 -27.33 7.94
CA ILE A 80 -15.50 -28.35 7.04
C ILE A 80 -16.91 -27.96 6.58
N LEU A 81 -17.78 -27.53 7.51
CA LEU A 81 -19.14 -27.09 7.19
C LEU A 81 -19.13 -25.92 6.20
N ARG A 82 -18.31 -24.91 6.47
CA ARG A 82 -18.09 -23.76 5.61
C ARG A 82 -17.66 -24.18 4.21
N THR A 83 -16.67 -25.07 4.13
CA THR A 83 -16.20 -25.62 2.84
C THR A 83 -17.33 -26.31 2.07
N ILE A 84 -18.17 -27.10 2.75
CA ILE A 84 -19.31 -27.79 2.11
C ILE A 84 -20.35 -26.78 1.62
N VAL A 85 -20.70 -25.79 2.44
CA VAL A 85 -21.75 -24.82 2.12
C VAL A 85 -21.37 -23.92 0.95
N ILE A 86 -20.12 -23.45 0.92
CA ILE A 86 -19.63 -22.50 -0.10
C ILE A 86 -19.27 -23.24 -1.39
N HIS A 87 -18.50 -24.33 -1.28
CA HIS A 87 -17.90 -24.99 -2.45
C HIS A 87 -18.68 -26.23 -2.91
N GLY A 88 -19.69 -26.69 -2.16
CA GLY A 88 -20.50 -27.87 -2.50
C GLY A 88 -21.51 -27.65 -3.63
N GLY A 89 -21.74 -26.39 -4.02
CA GLY A 89 -22.66 -25.97 -5.09
C GLY A 89 -23.95 -25.34 -4.57
N ASP A 90 -24.72 -24.76 -5.49
CA ASP A 90 -25.82 -23.81 -5.19
C ASP A 90 -26.88 -24.38 -4.23
N LYS A 91 -27.11 -25.69 -4.25
CA LYS A 91 -28.09 -26.35 -3.36
C LYS A 91 -27.72 -26.30 -1.87
N PHE A 92 -26.45 -26.09 -1.53
CA PHE A 92 -26.02 -25.98 -0.14
C PHE A 92 -26.21 -24.57 0.45
N GLN A 93 -26.48 -23.56 -0.38
CA GLN A 93 -26.72 -22.17 0.08
C GLN A 93 -27.88 -22.06 1.07
N LYS A 94 -28.83 -23.01 1.03
CA LYS A 94 -29.93 -23.12 2.01
C LYS A 94 -29.45 -23.19 3.46
N PHE A 95 -28.18 -23.57 3.70
CA PHE A 95 -27.56 -23.66 5.02
C PHE A 95 -26.70 -22.45 5.40
N CYS A 96 -26.56 -21.43 4.55
CA CYS A 96 -25.74 -20.23 4.83
C CYS A 96 -26.13 -19.55 6.14
N THR A 97 -27.43 -19.34 6.37
CA THR A 97 -27.93 -18.69 7.60
C THR A 97 -27.62 -19.50 8.86
N ASP A 98 -27.72 -20.83 8.80
CA ASP A 98 -27.42 -21.70 9.93
C ASP A 98 -25.90 -21.80 10.19
N LEU A 99 -25.10 -21.83 9.12
CA LEU A 99 -23.65 -21.76 9.20
C LEU A 99 -23.17 -20.49 9.93
N ALA A 100 -23.73 -19.34 9.57
CA ALA A 100 -23.38 -18.05 10.19
C ALA A 100 -23.75 -18.01 11.69
N LYS A 101 -24.92 -18.54 12.05
CA LYS A 101 -25.38 -18.62 13.45
C LYS A 101 -24.56 -19.57 14.32
N THR A 102 -23.97 -20.60 13.73
CA THR A 102 -23.27 -21.67 14.47
C THR A 102 -21.75 -21.48 14.53
N GLN A 103 -21.21 -20.41 13.94
CA GLN A 103 -19.78 -20.08 13.98
C GLN A 103 -19.27 -20.04 15.42
N PRO A 104 -18.32 -20.91 15.81
CA PRO A 104 -17.65 -20.81 17.11
C PRO A 104 -16.98 -19.45 17.27
N GLN A 105 -17.13 -18.86 18.46
CA GLN A 105 -16.57 -17.54 18.79
C GLN A 105 -15.92 -17.59 20.17
N THR A 106 -14.80 -16.91 20.32
CA THR A 106 -14.14 -16.73 21.62
C THR A 106 -14.56 -15.39 22.26
N PRO A 107 -14.31 -15.21 23.56
CA PRO A 107 -14.46 -13.91 24.21
C PRO A 107 -13.54 -12.81 23.63
N ALA A 108 -12.53 -13.18 22.85
CA ALA A 108 -11.58 -12.25 22.22
C ALA A 108 -11.98 -11.87 20.79
N LYS A 109 -13.22 -12.18 20.36
CA LYS A 109 -13.76 -11.65 19.11
C LYS A 109 -13.87 -10.13 19.17
N ILE A 110 -13.24 -9.46 18.21
CA ILE A 110 -13.20 -8.01 18.13
C ILE A 110 -14.58 -7.50 17.71
N GLU A 111 -15.04 -6.46 18.41
CA GLU A 111 -16.27 -5.77 18.06
C GLU A 111 -16.12 -5.06 16.71
N LEU A 112 -17.14 -5.14 15.86
CA LEU A 112 -17.12 -4.56 14.52
C LEU A 112 -16.94 -3.03 14.60
N HIS A 113 -15.87 -2.54 13.99
CA HIS A 113 -15.59 -1.12 13.84
C HIS A 113 -14.70 -0.87 12.62
N LYS A 114 -14.70 0.36 12.11
CA LYS A 114 -13.75 0.81 11.08
C LYS A 114 -12.46 1.29 11.75
N THR A 115 -11.32 0.78 11.33
CA THR A 115 -10.01 1.19 11.83
C THR A 115 -9.45 2.31 10.94
N PRO A 116 -9.28 3.55 11.45
CA PRO A 116 -8.66 4.62 10.69
C PRO A 116 -7.14 4.38 10.60
N LEU A 117 -6.59 4.56 9.41
CA LEU A 117 -5.17 4.35 9.12
C LEU A 117 -4.48 5.70 8.92
N HIS A 118 -3.30 5.85 9.51
CA HIS A 118 -2.47 7.05 9.39
C HIS A 118 -1.05 6.63 8.97
N PRO A 119 -0.78 6.55 7.65
CA PRO A 119 0.56 6.30 7.13
C PRO A 119 1.51 7.43 7.55
N LEU A 120 2.73 7.06 7.94
CA LEU A 120 3.81 8.00 8.24
C LEU A 120 4.68 8.22 7.00
N PRO A 121 5.49 9.29 6.97
CA PRO A 121 6.49 9.50 5.93
C PRO A 121 7.44 8.31 5.79
N ALA A 122 7.80 7.99 4.55
CA ALA A 122 8.79 6.98 4.24
C ALA A 122 10.16 7.42 4.77
N MET A 123 10.80 6.52 5.50
CA MET A 123 12.10 6.75 6.12
C MET A 123 13.19 6.11 5.28
N ASN A 124 14.24 6.86 4.94
CA ASN A 124 15.44 6.31 4.31
C ASN A 124 16.33 5.61 5.36
N ILE A 125 15.78 4.57 5.98
CA ILE A 125 16.39 3.81 7.08
C ILE A 125 16.22 2.33 6.75
N ASP A 126 17.33 1.60 6.73
CA ASP A 126 17.36 0.16 6.46
C ASP A 126 17.07 -0.65 7.73
N GLU A 127 15.83 -1.14 7.84
CA GLU A 127 15.38 -1.98 8.96
C GLU A 127 15.99 -3.40 8.99
N SER A 128 16.84 -3.80 8.04
CA SER A 128 17.47 -5.13 8.09
C SER A 128 18.45 -5.27 9.27
N THR A 129 18.95 -4.14 9.78
CA THR A 129 19.95 -4.07 10.86
C THR A 129 19.34 -3.77 12.22
N ILE A 130 20.06 -4.16 13.29
CA ILE A 130 19.69 -3.83 14.68
C ILE A 130 19.65 -2.31 14.89
N ILE A 131 20.63 -1.59 14.32
CA ILE A 131 20.73 -0.12 14.44
C ILE A 131 19.56 0.54 13.68
N GLY A 132 19.30 0.10 12.45
CA GLY A 132 18.20 0.64 11.64
C GLY A 132 16.83 0.47 12.30
N ASN A 133 16.57 -0.65 12.98
CA ASN A 133 15.32 -0.79 13.77
C ASN A 133 15.21 0.24 14.90
N ALA A 134 16.32 0.60 15.56
CA ALA A 134 16.31 1.65 16.57
C ALA A 134 16.02 3.02 15.93
N GLU A 135 16.63 3.30 14.78
CA GLU A 135 16.45 4.55 14.02
C GLU A 135 15.03 4.67 13.45
N VAL A 136 14.41 3.58 12.97
CA VAL A 136 13.00 3.55 12.51
C VAL A 136 12.06 3.92 13.65
N VAL A 137 12.23 3.29 14.81
CA VAL A 137 11.41 3.59 15.99
C VAL A 137 11.63 5.03 16.43
N GLU A 138 12.86 5.52 16.45
CA GLU A 138 13.16 6.89 16.84
C GLU A 138 12.57 7.90 15.85
N GLY A 139 12.81 7.73 14.54
CA GLY A 139 12.31 8.59 13.48
C GLY A 139 10.78 8.67 13.45
N ALA A 140 10.10 7.55 13.65
CA ALA A 140 8.64 7.54 13.74
C ALA A 140 8.10 8.35 14.93
N TYR A 141 8.80 8.32 16.08
CA TYR A 141 8.38 9.07 17.27
C TYR A 141 8.78 10.56 17.21
N GLU A 142 9.86 10.89 16.49
CA GLU A 142 10.22 12.26 16.15
C GLU A 142 9.17 12.89 15.23
N GLU A 143 8.73 12.17 14.19
CA GLU A 143 7.68 12.64 13.27
C GLU A 143 6.35 12.89 14.00
N LEU A 144 6.02 12.04 14.97
CA LEU A 144 4.82 12.21 15.79
C LEU A 144 4.91 13.32 16.84
N GLY A 145 6.07 13.98 16.95
CA GLY A 145 6.32 15.02 17.96
C GLY A 145 6.36 14.49 19.40
N VAL A 146 6.53 13.18 19.58
CA VAL A 146 6.65 12.55 20.91
C VAL A 146 8.06 12.73 21.48
N ILE A 147 9.05 12.78 20.58
CA ILE A 147 10.44 13.11 20.88
C ILE A 147 10.69 14.54 20.38
N GLU A 148 10.91 15.45 21.31
CA GLU A 148 11.37 16.81 20.98
C GLU A 148 12.87 16.93 21.28
N ASN A 149 13.63 17.46 20.31
CA ASN A 149 15.02 17.81 20.53
C ASN A 149 15.10 19.18 21.20
N ASP A 150 15.72 19.28 22.39
CA ASP A 150 16.01 20.57 22.99
C ASP A 150 17.00 21.32 22.08
N PRO A 151 16.61 22.46 21.48
CA PRO A 151 17.45 23.16 20.51
C PRO A 151 18.71 23.80 21.14
N ALA A 152 18.80 23.88 22.47
CA ALA A 152 19.94 24.44 23.18
C ALA A 152 20.95 23.38 23.64
N THR A 153 20.50 22.17 24.01
CA THR A 153 21.37 21.11 24.54
C THR A 153 21.54 19.92 23.59
N GLY A 154 20.65 19.74 22.62
CA GLY A 154 20.58 18.56 21.77
C GLY A 154 20.05 17.31 22.49
N GLU A 155 19.55 17.45 23.73
CA GLU A 155 18.97 16.34 24.47
C GLU A 155 17.55 16.01 23.97
N LYS A 156 17.26 14.73 23.81
CA LYS A 156 15.94 14.22 23.44
C LYS A 156 15.02 14.23 24.65
N ARG A 157 13.96 15.04 24.59
CA ARG A 157 12.93 15.14 25.60
C ARG A 157 11.69 14.39 25.14
N PHE A 158 11.23 13.47 25.98
CA PHE A 158 9.99 12.73 25.77
C PHE A 158 8.83 13.45 26.43
N GLU A 159 7.67 13.43 25.78
CA GLU A 159 6.43 13.81 26.45
C GLU A 159 6.18 12.89 27.67
N SER A 160 5.80 13.48 28.80
CA SER A 160 5.81 12.80 30.11
C SER A 160 4.99 11.50 30.16
N ILE A 161 3.88 11.43 29.42
CA ILE A 161 3.01 10.25 29.35
C ILE A 161 3.69 9.06 28.65
N HIS A 162 4.49 9.34 27.61
CA HIS A 162 5.17 8.33 26.81
C HIS A 162 6.35 7.69 27.55
N VAL A 163 6.78 8.23 28.69
CA VAL A 163 7.77 7.58 29.56
C VAL A 163 7.13 6.51 30.44
N THR A 164 5.83 6.61 30.72
CA THR A 164 5.12 5.77 31.70
C THR A 164 4.23 4.68 31.10
N ILE A 165 4.09 4.64 29.78
CA ILE A 165 3.25 3.66 29.08
C ILE A 165 4.07 2.70 28.21
N VAL A 166 3.53 1.50 27.97
CA VAL A 166 4.03 0.56 26.96
C VAL A 166 3.69 1.05 25.55
N LYS A 167 4.44 0.58 24.55
CA LYS A 167 4.18 0.91 23.14
C LYS A 167 4.06 -0.36 22.34
N PHE A 168 3.08 -0.38 21.43
CA PHE A 168 2.74 -1.54 20.62
C PHE A 168 3.39 -1.41 19.24
N ILE A 169 4.24 -2.38 18.91
CA ILE A 169 4.93 -2.48 17.63
C ILE A 169 4.54 -3.79 16.96
N LEU A 170 4.12 -3.70 15.71
CA LEU A 170 3.81 -4.82 14.83
C LEU A 170 4.81 -4.82 13.67
N GLY A 171 5.32 -5.99 13.30
CA GLY A 171 6.24 -6.13 12.18
C GLY A 171 6.45 -7.59 11.80
N ASP A 172 7.21 -7.82 10.74
CA ASP A 172 7.61 -9.17 10.35
C ASP A 172 8.53 -9.84 11.40
N GLN A 173 8.82 -11.12 11.21
CA GLN A 173 9.61 -11.89 12.18
C GLN A 173 11.02 -11.28 12.38
N LEU A 174 11.63 -10.76 11.33
CA LEU A 174 12.98 -10.20 11.40
C LEU A 174 12.98 -8.90 12.19
N SER A 175 12.07 -7.96 11.90
CA SER A 175 11.93 -6.68 12.60
C SER A 175 11.73 -6.89 14.11
N ILE A 176 10.83 -7.80 14.48
CA ILE A 176 10.55 -8.14 15.87
C ILE A 176 11.77 -8.78 16.55
N ALA A 177 12.49 -9.67 15.86
CA ALA A 177 13.73 -10.25 16.37
C ALA A 177 14.83 -9.18 16.58
N ARG A 178 14.94 -8.19 15.69
CA ARG A 178 15.91 -7.09 15.81
C ARG A 178 15.58 -6.15 16.97
N LEU A 179 14.31 -5.80 17.19
CA LEU A 179 13.88 -5.05 18.38
C LEU A 179 14.14 -5.82 19.68
N ARG A 180 13.94 -7.14 19.67
CA ARG A 180 14.27 -7.99 20.81
C ARG A 180 15.78 -8.07 21.05
N ALA A 181 16.59 -8.07 20.00
CA ALA A 181 18.05 -7.99 20.12
C ALA A 181 18.48 -6.65 20.73
N LEU A 182 17.88 -5.52 20.32
CA LEU A 182 18.11 -4.20 20.94
C LEU A 182 17.82 -4.23 22.44
N LEU A 183 16.66 -4.75 22.83
CA LEU A 183 16.31 -4.92 24.24
C LEU A 183 17.38 -5.74 24.99
N ASN A 184 17.81 -6.88 24.43
CA ASN A 184 18.83 -7.73 25.05
C ASN A 184 20.19 -7.03 25.20
N ILE A 185 20.63 -6.25 24.21
CA ILE A 185 21.92 -5.55 24.25
C ILE A 185 21.90 -4.40 25.27
N ARG A 186 20.77 -3.69 25.38
CA ARG A 186 20.64 -2.49 26.21
C ARG A 186 20.14 -2.76 27.63
N ALA A 187 19.56 -3.94 27.88
CA ALA A 187 19.12 -4.36 29.21
C ALA A 187 20.28 -4.29 30.22
N GLY A 188 20.09 -3.53 31.30
CA GLY A 188 21.09 -3.30 32.35
C GLY A 188 22.10 -2.19 32.05
N HIS A 189 22.11 -1.62 30.83
CA HIS A 189 23.00 -0.51 30.45
C HIS A 189 22.23 0.81 30.32
N GLU A 190 21.07 0.78 29.69
CA GLU A 190 20.22 1.94 29.40
C GLU A 190 18.86 1.85 30.12
N LYS A 191 18.19 3.00 30.29
CA LYS A 191 16.87 3.10 30.93
C LYS A 191 15.89 3.92 30.07
N GLY A 192 14.61 3.81 30.42
CA GLY A 192 13.55 4.59 29.78
C GLY A 192 13.39 4.19 28.31
N PHE A 193 13.20 5.18 27.44
CA PHE A 193 12.95 4.91 26.02
C PHE A 193 14.13 4.20 25.33
N ALA A 194 15.36 4.60 25.63
CA ALA A 194 16.55 4.04 24.99
C ALA A 194 16.76 2.55 25.34
N GLY A 195 16.22 2.07 26.46
CA GLY A 195 16.35 0.66 26.87
C GLY A 195 15.42 -0.34 26.16
N PHE A 196 14.46 0.10 25.34
CA PHE A 196 13.47 -0.74 24.61
C PHE A 196 12.59 -1.67 25.47
N GLY A 197 12.76 -1.70 26.80
CA GLY A 197 11.98 -2.53 27.73
C GLY A 197 10.49 -2.19 27.82
N TRP A 198 10.05 -1.16 27.11
CA TRP A 198 8.65 -0.72 27.00
C TRP A 198 7.87 -1.37 25.86
N GLY A 199 8.56 -2.11 24.97
CA GLY A 199 8.00 -2.63 23.73
C GLY A 199 7.10 -3.85 23.95
N VAL A 200 5.82 -3.71 23.58
CA VAL A 200 4.93 -4.85 23.32
C VAL A 200 5.09 -5.21 21.84
N LEU A 201 5.90 -6.24 21.60
CA LEU A 201 6.28 -6.68 20.27
C LEU A 201 5.30 -7.74 19.76
N MET A 202 4.55 -7.41 18.72
CA MET A 202 3.50 -8.26 18.14
C MET A 202 3.98 -8.81 16.79
N PRO A 203 4.10 -10.14 16.62
CA PRO A 203 4.53 -10.70 15.34
C PRO A 203 3.44 -10.55 14.26
N GLY A 204 3.89 -10.32 13.03
CA GLY A 204 3.07 -10.23 11.84
C GLY A 204 2.35 -11.55 11.52
N LEU A 205 1.02 -11.50 11.43
CA LEU A 205 0.19 -12.67 11.21
C LEU A 205 0.22 -13.10 9.73
N PHE A 206 0.33 -12.16 8.80
CA PHE A 206 0.43 -12.48 7.38
C PHE A 206 1.74 -13.20 7.04
N HIS A 207 2.85 -12.75 7.62
CA HIS A 207 4.13 -13.45 7.48
C HIS A 207 4.11 -14.86 8.10
N SER A 208 3.40 -15.04 9.21
CA SER A 208 3.17 -16.38 9.79
C SER A 208 2.34 -17.27 8.85
N LYS A 209 1.30 -16.73 8.21
CA LYS A 209 0.48 -17.42 7.20
C LYS A 209 1.30 -17.83 5.96
N ILE A 210 2.20 -16.96 5.52
CA ILE A 210 3.19 -17.24 4.46
C ILE A 210 4.08 -18.42 4.85
N CYS A 211 4.63 -18.39 6.07
CA CYS A 211 5.53 -19.43 6.56
C CYS A 211 4.84 -20.80 6.59
N ASP A 212 3.60 -20.84 7.07
CA ASP A 212 2.75 -22.03 7.09
C ASP A 212 2.48 -22.55 5.67
N THR A 213 2.04 -21.68 4.77
CA THR A 213 1.76 -22.03 3.37
C THR A 213 2.98 -22.66 2.68
N HIS A 214 4.16 -22.08 2.87
CA HIS A 214 5.41 -22.63 2.33
C HIS A 214 5.82 -23.94 3.01
N GLY A 215 5.67 -24.04 4.34
CA GLY A 215 5.93 -25.27 5.09
C GLY A 215 5.05 -26.42 4.63
N MET A 216 3.75 -26.16 4.45
CA MET A 216 2.79 -27.12 3.93
C MET A 216 3.10 -27.55 2.51
N LEU A 217 3.46 -26.60 1.64
CA LEU A 217 3.78 -26.90 0.26
C LEU A 217 4.95 -27.88 0.19
N VAL A 218 6.03 -27.65 0.95
CA VAL A 218 7.19 -28.56 1.03
C VAL A 218 6.80 -29.91 1.63
N THR A 219 6.08 -29.89 2.75
CA THR A 219 5.69 -31.10 3.50
C THR A 219 4.80 -32.04 2.67
N HIS A 220 3.90 -31.47 1.87
CA HIS A 220 2.88 -32.20 1.12
C HIS A 220 3.11 -32.21 -0.39
N TRP A 221 4.28 -31.74 -0.87
CA TRP A 221 4.58 -31.68 -2.31
C TRP A 221 4.54 -33.06 -2.95
N GLY A 222 5.20 -34.03 -2.32
CA GLY A 222 5.47 -35.36 -2.84
C GLY A 222 6.43 -35.35 -4.04
N LYS A 223 6.93 -36.52 -4.43
CA LYS A 223 7.86 -36.66 -5.54
C LYS A 223 7.22 -36.25 -6.90
N PRO A 224 7.80 -35.25 -7.61
CA PRO A 224 7.39 -34.96 -8.98
C PRO A 224 7.57 -36.19 -9.87
N ASN A 225 6.58 -36.49 -10.72
CA ASN A 225 6.55 -37.67 -11.60
C ASN A 225 6.22 -39.02 -10.93
N ALA A 226 5.88 -39.07 -9.65
CA ALA A 226 5.31 -40.29 -9.04
C ALA A 226 3.98 -40.71 -9.70
N GLY A 227 3.29 -39.78 -10.38
CA GLY A 227 2.06 -40.04 -11.10
C GLY A 227 1.00 -40.65 -10.17
N TYR A 228 0.32 -41.68 -10.64
CA TYR A 228 -0.75 -42.35 -9.89
C TYR A 228 -0.27 -43.12 -8.63
N ARG A 229 1.05 -43.22 -8.39
CA ARG A 229 1.62 -43.88 -7.20
C ARG A 229 1.54 -43.02 -5.94
N ASN A 230 1.54 -41.68 -6.11
CA ASN A 230 1.26 -40.73 -5.03
C ASN A 230 0.17 -39.74 -5.47
N PRO A 231 -1.07 -40.21 -5.67
CA PRO A 231 -2.15 -39.43 -6.27
C PRO A 231 -2.72 -38.36 -5.32
N GLY A 232 -2.32 -38.40 -4.04
CA GLY A 232 -2.75 -37.47 -3.00
C GLY A 232 -1.73 -36.37 -2.67
N CYS A 233 -0.64 -36.22 -3.42
CA CYS A 233 0.32 -35.14 -3.17
C CYS A 233 -0.01 -33.87 -3.97
N LEU A 234 0.54 -32.72 -3.54
CA LEU A 234 0.31 -31.44 -4.20
C LEU A 234 0.93 -31.38 -5.60
N ALA A 235 2.07 -32.02 -5.84
CA ALA A 235 2.68 -32.08 -7.17
C ALA A 235 1.74 -32.78 -8.18
N PHE A 236 1.08 -33.86 -7.77
CA PHE A 236 0.11 -34.56 -8.61
C PHE A 236 -1.14 -33.71 -8.86
N HIS A 237 -1.68 -33.06 -7.82
CA HIS A 237 -2.81 -32.15 -7.96
C HIS A 237 -2.49 -30.96 -8.88
N ASN A 238 -1.29 -30.37 -8.77
CA ASN A 238 -0.84 -29.27 -9.63
C ASN A 238 -0.79 -29.68 -11.11
N ALA A 239 -0.24 -30.87 -11.38
CA ALA A 239 -0.20 -31.45 -12.72
C ALA A 239 -1.60 -31.79 -13.24
N ARG A 240 -2.49 -32.30 -12.38
CA ARG A 240 -3.87 -32.64 -12.73
C ARG A 240 -4.68 -31.41 -13.15
N LEU A 241 -4.45 -30.28 -12.48
CA LEU A 241 -5.07 -28.99 -12.77
C LEU A 241 -4.39 -28.23 -13.92
N GLN A 242 -3.33 -28.79 -14.53
CA GLN A 242 -2.59 -28.15 -15.62
C GLN A 242 -2.03 -26.76 -15.25
N ARG A 243 -1.69 -26.57 -13.98
CA ARG A 243 -1.05 -25.34 -13.49
C ARG A 243 0.42 -25.30 -13.89
N LEU A 244 1.01 -24.11 -13.82
CA LEU A 244 2.44 -23.95 -14.08
C LEU A 244 3.27 -24.84 -13.14
N PRO A 245 4.39 -25.41 -13.62
CA PRO A 245 5.30 -26.17 -12.78
C PRO A 245 5.81 -25.31 -11.61
N ILE A 246 5.82 -25.90 -10.41
CA ILE A 246 6.35 -25.27 -9.20
C ILE A 246 7.65 -25.97 -8.84
N VAL A 247 8.68 -25.18 -8.55
CA VAL A 247 9.99 -25.66 -8.10
C VAL A 247 10.17 -25.24 -6.65
N LEU A 248 10.43 -26.19 -5.75
CA LEU A 248 10.49 -25.90 -4.31
C LEU A 248 11.65 -24.98 -3.90
N THR A 249 12.72 -24.93 -4.71
CA THR A 249 13.86 -24.02 -4.49
C THR A 249 13.57 -22.58 -4.91
N SER A 250 12.50 -22.34 -5.67
CA SER A 250 12.06 -21.01 -6.12
C SER A 250 10.54 -20.98 -6.17
N LEU A 251 9.95 -20.78 -4.99
CA LEU A 251 8.51 -20.82 -4.83
C LEU A 251 7.83 -19.68 -5.60
N PRO A 252 6.66 -19.95 -6.23
CA PRO A 252 5.86 -18.90 -6.83
C PRO A 252 5.25 -18.02 -5.73
N THR A 253 4.44 -17.05 -6.14
CA THR A 253 3.84 -16.12 -5.17
C THR A 253 2.96 -16.83 -4.14
N PHE A 254 2.82 -16.19 -2.97
CA PHE A 254 2.04 -16.71 -1.85
C PHE A 254 0.64 -17.16 -2.27
N ARG A 255 -0.06 -16.35 -3.07
CA ARG A 255 -1.40 -16.65 -3.58
C ARG A 255 -1.42 -17.93 -4.41
N VAL A 256 -0.46 -18.13 -5.31
CA VAL A 256 -0.38 -19.35 -6.15
C VAL A 256 -0.22 -20.61 -5.29
N CYS A 257 0.67 -20.55 -4.29
CA CYS A 257 0.90 -21.65 -3.35
C CYS A 257 -0.36 -21.98 -2.56
N ARG A 258 -0.94 -20.96 -1.92
CA ARG A 258 -2.14 -21.07 -1.08
C ARG A 258 -3.35 -21.58 -1.87
N ASP A 259 -3.60 -21.04 -3.06
CA ASP A 259 -4.77 -21.39 -3.86
C ASP A 259 -4.72 -22.86 -4.32
N LEU A 260 -3.52 -23.42 -4.57
CA LEU A 260 -3.37 -24.86 -4.84
C LEU A 260 -3.71 -25.71 -3.60
N ILE A 261 -3.21 -25.30 -2.43
CA ILE A 261 -3.45 -25.99 -1.16
C ILE A 261 -4.95 -26.00 -0.83
N PHE A 262 -5.61 -24.85 -0.95
CA PHE A 262 -7.02 -24.69 -0.59
C PHE A 262 -7.97 -25.35 -1.59
N VAL A 263 -7.72 -25.26 -2.91
CA VAL A 263 -8.52 -26.01 -3.90
C VAL A 263 -8.43 -27.52 -3.67
N SER A 264 -7.23 -28.02 -3.30
CA SER A 264 -7.04 -29.41 -2.89
C SER A 264 -7.84 -29.75 -1.61
N LEU A 265 -7.82 -28.89 -0.59
CA LEU A 265 -8.64 -29.04 0.62
C LEU A 265 -10.13 -29.14 0.29
N TYR A 266 -10.67 -28.23 -0.52
CA TYR A 266 -12.10 -28.20 -0.83
C TYR A 266 -12.56 -29.49 -1.52
N ALA A 267 -11.80 -29.94 -2.53
CA ALA A 267 -12.08 -31.20 -3.20
C ALA A 267 -12.04 -32.41 -2.26
N ARG A 268 -11.12 -32.41 -1.28
CA ARG A 268 -11.00 -33.49 -0.29
C ARG A 268 -12.18 -33.52 0.67
N VAL A 269 -12.58 -32.37 1.20
CA VAL A 269 -13.73 -32.26 2.10
C VAL A 269 -15.00 -32.75 1.40
N LEU A 270 -15.27 -32.27 0.18
CA LEU A 270 -16.45 -32.65 -0.60
C LEU A 270 -16.40 -34.13 -1.03
N HIS A 271 -15.23 -34.67 -1.35
CA HIS A 271 -15.09 -36.10 -1.62
C HIS A 271 -15.36 -36.95 -0.36
N CYS A 272 -14.82 -36.55 0.79
CA CYS A 272 -15.05 -37.22 2.07
C CYS A 272 -16.53 -37.18 2.48
N LEU A 273 -17.25 -36.09 2.17
CA LEU A 273 -18.70 -36.00 2.39
C LEU A 273 -19.47 -37.10 1.66
N LEU A 274 -19.12 -37.41 0.42
CA LEU A 274 -19.73 -38.51 -0.33
C LEU A 274 -19.42 -39.89 0.30
N LEU A 275 -18.21 -40.06 0.83
CA LEU A 275 -17.80 -41.30 1.50
C LEU A 275 -18.48 -41.51 2.85
N VAL A 276 -18.71 -40.44 3.61
CA VAL A 276 -19.41 -40.49 4.89
C VAL A 276 -20.91 -40.72 4.68
N SER A 277 -21.51 -39.96 3.77
CA SER A 277 -22.95 -39.98 3.52
C SER A 277 -23.42 -41.16 2.68
N GLY A 278 -22.52 -41.82 1.94
CA GLY A 278 -22.83 -42.91 1.01
C GLY A 278 -23.59 -42.48 -0.25
N HIS A 279 -23.69 -41.18 -0.53
CA HIS A 279 -24.41 -40.66 -1.69
C HIS A 279 -23.53 -40.63 -2.95
N PRO A 280 -24.12 -40.79 -4.15
CA PRO A 280 -23.35 -40.87 -5.40
C PRO A 280 -22.82 -39.53 -5.92
N SER A 281 -23.44 -38.41 -5.53
CA SER A 281 -23.09 -37.04 -5.94
C SER A 281 -23.47 -36.02 -4.86
N LEU A 282 -22.87 -34.83 -4.94
CA LEU A 282 -23.15 -33.72 -4.03
C LEU A 282 -24.62 -33.26 -4.15
N ASP A 283 -25.15 -33.20 -5.37
CA ASP A 283 -26.57 -32.86 -5.60
C ASP A 283 -27.52 -33.86 -4.96
N ALA A 284 -27.22 -35.17 -5.06
CA ALA A 284 -28.06 -36.21 -4.46
C ALA A 284 -28.04 -36.16 -2.92
N TYR A 285 -26.91 -35.76 -2.33
CA TYR A 285 -26.82 -35.50 -0.89
C TYR A 285 -27.56 -34.22 -0.49
N ALA A 286 -27.37 -33.12 -1.24
CA ALA A 286 -28.03 -31.85 -0.95
C ALA A 286 -29.57 -31.95 -1.06
N ASP A 287 -30.08 -32.78 -1.97
CA ASP A 287 -31.52 -33.07 -2.11
C ASP A 287 -32.08 -33.96 -0.99
N SER A 288 -31.24 -34.78 -0.34
CA SER A 288 -31.68 -35.71 0.71
C SER A 288 -31.56 -35.13 2.13
N VAL A 289 -30.68 -34.14 2.33
CA VAL A 289 -30.44 -33.53 3.64
C VAL A 289 -31.28 -32.28 3.83
N ASP A 290 -32.28 -32.38 4.70
CA ASP A 290 -33.20 -31.28 5.05
C ASP A 290 -32.82 -30.54 6.34
N SER A 291 -31.85 -31.04 7.11
CA SER A 291 -31.48 -30.48 8.41
C SER A 291 -29.99 -30.15 8.48
N PHE A 292 -29.67 -28.94 8.94
CA PHE A 292 -28.30 -28.52 9.23
C PHE A 292 -27.63 -29.46 10.25
N LYS A 293 -28.41 -30.07 11.15
CA LYS A 293 -27.90 -31.00 12.15
C LYS A 293 -27.29 -32.25 11.52
N THR A 294 -27.92 -32.80 10.49
CA THR A 294 -27.40 -33.96 9.75
C THR A 294 -26.08 -33.61 9.07
N LEU A 295 -26.01 -32.43 8.44
CA LEU A 295 -24.78 -31.92 7.83
C LEU A 295 -23.66 -31.73 8.86
N GLU A 296 -23.98 -31.21 10.05
CA GLU A 296 -23.06 -31.08 11.18
C GLU A 296 -22.50 -32.44 11.65
N ASP A 297 -23.35 -33.45 11.76
CA ASP A 297 -22.95 -34.79 12.18
C ASP A 297 -22.08 -35.49 11.11
N ASP A 298 -22.37 -35.28 9.83
CA ASP A 298 -21.53 -35.74 8.72
C ASP A 298 -20.18 -35.02 8.70
N ALA A 299 -20.13 -33.71 8.94
CA ALA A 299 -18.88 -32.94 9.06
C ALA A 299 -18.01 -33.43 10.23
N LYS A 300 -18.61 -33.76 11.37
CA LYS A 300 -17.91 -34.40 12.51
C LYS A 300 -17.37 -35.78 12.14
N SER A 301 -18.12 -36.56 11.37
CA SER A 301 -17.66 -37.86 10.89
C SER A 301 -16.49 -37.72 9.91
N ILE A 302 -16.48 -36.71 9.03
CA ILE A 302 -15.33 -36.38 8.19
C ILE A 302 -14.10 -36.07 9.06
N PHE A 303 -14.24 -35.15 10.02
CA PHE A 303 -13.14 -34.76 10.90
C PHE A 303 -12.55 -35.95 11.67
N THR A 304 -13.40 -36.71 12.35
CA THR A 304 -12.97 -37.84 13.20
C THR A 304 -12.35 -39.00 12.42
N ARG A 305 -12.82 -39.26 11.19
CA ARG A 305 -12.30 -40.34 10.34
C ARG A 305 -11.10 -39.94 9.51
N PHE A 306 -11.08 -38.71 8.99
CA PHE A 306 -10.16 -38.29 7.92
C PHE A 306 -9.13 -37.22 8.32
N ALA A 307 -9.18 -36.69 9.55
CA ALA A 307 -8.16 -35.76 10.08
C ALA A 307 -7.48 -36.29 11.37
N SER A 308 -7.45 -37.61 11.56
CA SER A 308 -6.98 -38.25 12.80
C SER A 308 -5.52 -38.67 12.76
N THR A 309 -4.69 -38.02 13.58
CA THR A 309 -3.28 -38.41 13.79
C THR A 309 -3.14 -39.81 14.38
N ARG A 310 -4.06 -40.22 15.26
CA ARG A 310 -4.02 -41.55 15.87
C ARG A 310 -4.07 -42.66 14.82
N VAL A 311 -4.92 -42.51 13.81
CA VAL A 311 -5.03 -43.49 12.71
C VAL A 311 -3.71 -43.57 11.93
N VAL A 312 -3.06 -42.44 11.68
CA VAL A 312 -1.75 -42.41 11.01
C VAL A 312 -0.70 -43.16 11.83
N SER A 313 -0.62 -42.91 13.14
CA SER A 313 0.31 -43.62 14.03
C SER A 313 0.06 -45.13 14.05
N GLU A 314 -1.20 -45.56 14.14
CA GLU A 314 -1.58 -46.98 14.12
C GLU A 314 -1.19 -47.65 12.79
N LEU A 315 -1.39 -46.98 11.65
CA LEU A 315 -1.02 -47.53 10.34
C LEU A 315 0.51 -47.63 10.17
N ARG A 316 1.26 -46.64 10.67
CA ARG A 316 2.73 -46.65 10.68
C ARG A 316 3.29 -47.76 11.56
N GLU A 317 2.74 -47.95 12.76
CA GLU A 317 3.12 -49.03 13.65
C GLU A 317 2.88 -50.39 13.00
N ARG A 318 1.69 -50.59 12.41
CA ARG A 318 1.37 -51.83 11.68
C ARG A 318 2.35 -52.08 10.53
N ARG A 319 2.70 -51.06 9.75
CA ARG A 319 3.70 -51.16 8.67
C ARG A 319 5.09 -51.52 9.20
N SER A 320 5.49 -51.01 10.37
CA SER A 320 6.77 -51.37 10.98
C SER A 320 6.87 -52.86 11.34
N THR A 321 5.72 -53.50 11.61
CA THR A 321 5.65 -54.93 11.95
C THR A 321 5.43 -55.85 10.75
N SER A 322 4.88 -55.35 9.64
CA SER A 322 4.56 -56.13 8.44
C SER A 322 4.59 -55.26 7.19
N THR A 323 5.32 -55.71 6.16
CA THR A 323 5.41 -55.04 4.86
C THR A 323 4.11 -55.04 4.05
N HIS A 324 3.10 -55.81 4.47
CA HIS A 324 1.80 -55.91 3.82
C HIS A 324 0.70 -55.15 4.57
N ALA A 325 1.06 -54.34 5.57
CA ALA A 325 0.14 -53.58 6.41
C ALA A 325 0.41 -52.07 6.31
N GLY A 326 -0.62 -51.26 6.56
CA GLY A 326 -0.55 -49.80 6.45
C GLY A 326 -0.92 -49.29 5.05
N ASP A 327 -0.99 -47.97 4.88
CA ASP A 327 -1.32 -47.34 3.60
C ASP A 327 -0.72 -45.93 3.54
N MET A 328 0.42 -45.77 2.88
CA MET A 328 1.15 -44.49 2.85
C MET A 328 0.37 -43.39 2.13
N VAL A 329 -0.45 -43.72 1.13
CA VAL A 329 -1.26 -42.71 0.41
C VAL A 329 -2.39 -42.23 1.30
N PHE A 330 -3.07 -43.16 1.99
CA PHE A 330 -4.13 -42.80 2.93
C PHE A 330 -3.57 -41.99 4.10
N GLU A 331 -2.43 -42.39 4.69
CA GLU A 331 -1.75 -41.65 5.74
C GLU A 331 -1.41 -40.21 5.34
N ASN A 332 -0.79 -40.02 4.18
CA ASN A 332 -0.47 -38.68 3.66
C ASN A 332 -1.74 -37.85 3.46
N ALA A 333 -2.84 -38.47 3.00
CA ALA A 333 -4.11 -37.78 2.82
C ALA A 333 -4.75 -37.33 4.14
N LEU A 334 -4.64 -38.14 5.21
CA LEU A 334 -5.11 -37.79 6.55
C LEU A 334 -4.34 -36.59 7.13
N LEU A 335 -3.01 -36.62 7.01
CA LEU A 335 -2.15 -35.52 7.46
C LEU A 335 -2.44 -34.24 6.67
N PHE A 336 -2.56 -34.35 5.34
CA PHE A 336 -2.91 -33.21 4.49
C PHE A 336 -4.23 -32.57 4.93
N LEU A 337 -5.29 -33.36 5.14
CA LEU A 337 -6.60 -32.83 5.52
C LEU A 337 -6.53 -32.16 6.90
N ARG A 338 -5.85 -32.76 7.88
CA ARG A 338 -5.65 -32.16 9.20
C ARG A 338 -4.93 -30.82 9.12
N ASP A 339 -3.77 -30.79 8.45
CA ASP A 339 -2.91 -29.61 8.40
C ASP A 339 -3.59 -28.46 7.66
N THR A 340 -4.24 -28.76 6.52
CA THR A 340 -4.97 -27.75 5.75
C THR A 340 -6.21 -27.20 6.44
N LEU A 341 -6.90 -27.99 7.26
CA LEU A 341 -8.00 -27.47 8.07
C LEU A 341 -7.52 -26.45 9.10
N ILE A 342 -6.36 -26.67 9.73
CA ILE A 342 -5.75 -25.73 10.67
C ILE A 342 -5.39 -24.41 9.97
N SER A 343 -4.75 -24.49 8.80
CA SER A 343 -4.39 -23.30 8.01
C SER A 343 -5.60 -22.53 7.49
N ARG A 344 -6.66 -23.25 7.14
CA ARG A 344 -7.92 -22.65 6.71
C ARG A 344 -8.64 -21.95 7.87
N GLU A 345 -8.66 -22.58 9.04
CA GLU A 345 -9.22 -22.01 10.27
C GLU A 345 -8.53 -20.70 10.65
N PHE A 346 -7.22 -20.56 10.42
CA PHE A 346 -6.50 -19.30 10.61
C PHE A 346 -7.08 -18.16 9.75
N SER A 347 -7.30 -18.41 8.45
CA SER A 347 -7.90 -17.42 7.55
C SER A 347 -9.34 -17.07 7.96
N ASP A 348 -10.15 -18.06 8.33
CA ASP A 348 -11.53 -17.83 8.79
C ASP A 348 -11.58 -17.05 10.12
N ALA A 349 -10.65 -17.30 11.03
CA ALA A 349 -10.50 -16.57 12.29
C ALA A 349 -10.10 -15.11 12.06
N ILE A 350 -9.16 -14.85 11.14
CA ILE A 350 -8.80 -13.48 10.72
C ILE A 350 -10.01 -12.79 10.16
N LYS A 351 -10.67 -13.34 9.13
CA LYS A 351 -11.79 -12.69 8.45
C LYS A 351 -12.90 -12.32 9.41
N SER A 352 -13.25 -13.20 10.34
CA SER A 352 -14.28 -12.96 11.35
C SER A 352 -13.86 -12.05 12.52
N GLY A 353 -12.59 -11.65 12.59
CA GLY A 353 -12.06 -10.78 13.63
C GLY A 353 -11.93 -11.48 15.00
N ASP A 354 -11.63 -12.77 15.04
CA ASP A 354 -11.53 -13.54 16.29
C ASP A 354 -10.08 -13.91 16.64
N SER A 355 -9.40 -13.02 17.35
CA SER A 355 -8.01 -13.22 17.76
C SER A 355 -7.81 -14.37 18.75
N GLY A 356 -8.85 -14.79 19.47
CA GLY A 356 -8.74 -15.96 20.35
C GLY A 356 -8.61 -17.26 19.55
N ARG A 357 -9.37 -17.40 18.45
CA ARG A 357 -9.23 -18.54 17.52
C ARG A 357 -7.84 -18.55 16.87
N ILE A 358 -7.33 -17.37 16.50
CA ILE A 358 -5.97 -17.21 15.96
C ILE A 358 -4.92 -17.77 16.94
N VAL A 359 -5.00 -17.42 18.23
CA VAL A 359 -4.04 -17.90 19.24
C VAL A 359 -4.02 -19.43 19.34
N LEU A 360 -5.18 -20.09 19.24
CA LEU A 360 -5.25 -21.56 19.24
C LEU A 360 -4.51 -22.16 18.05
N VAL A 361 -4.64 -21.56 16.86
CA VAL A 361 -3.88 -21.99 15.68
C VAL A 361 -2.38 -21.75 15.88
N LEU A 362 -1.98 -20.58 16.39
CA LEU A 362 -0.57 -20.24 16.61
C LEU A 362 0.12 -21.19 17.60
N LYS A 363 -0.59 -21.65 18.64
CA LYS A 363 -0.09 -22.71 19.55
C LYS A 363 0.22 -24.01 18.81
N VAL A 364 -0.66 -24.44 17.90
CA VAL A 364 -0.43 -25.62 17.06
C VAL A 364 0.70 -25.37 16.07
N TRP A 365 0.79 -24.17 15.51
CA TRP A 365 1.86 -23.78 14.58
C TRP A 365 3.23 -23.68 15.24
N ALA A 366 3.33 -23.41 16.54
CA ALA A 366 4.60 -23.53 17.25
C ALA A 366 5.23 -24.92 17.06
N LEU A 367 4.40 -25.97 17.09
CA LEU A 367 4.81 -27.34 16.84
C LEU A 367 5.02 -27.60 15.33
N SER A 368 4.07 -27.21 14.47
CA SER A 368 4.16 -27.49 13.04
C SER A 368 5.36 -26.80 12.39
N PHE A 369 5.64 -25.54 12.73
CA PHE A 369 6.82 -24.81 12.25
C PHE A 369 8.11 -25.51 12.65
N ARG A 370 8.20 -26.00 13.89
CA ARG A 370 9.37 -26.75 14.33
C ARG A 370 9.54 -28.02 13.51
N GLY A 371 8.47 -28.82 13.39
CA GLY A 371 8.52 -30.08 12.67
C GLY A 371 8.66 -29.96 11.15
N SER A 372 8.35 -28.79 10.57
CA SER A 372 8.55 -28.50 9.15
C SER A 372 9.87 -27.76 8.86
N GLY A 373 10.77 -27.64 9.84
CA GLY A 373 12.06 -26.96 9.67
C GLY A 373 12.02 -25.42 9.66
N ARG A 374 10.89 -24.80 10.00
CA ARG A 374 10.71 -23.34 10.10
C ARG A 374 11.09 -22.83 11.50
N THR A 375 12.33 -23.08 11.89
CA THR A 375 12.82 -22.89 13.27
C THR A 375 12.73 -21.45 13.78
N LYS A 376 12.91 -20.44 12.91
CA LYS A 376 12.79 -19.01 13.26
C LYS A 376 11.37 -18.65 13.70
N TYR A 377 10.37 -19.06 12.94
CA TYR A 377 8.96 -18.86 13.29
C TYR A 377 8.55 -19.71 14.48
N ALA A 378 9.06 -20.94 14.60
CA ALA A 378 8.85 -21.75 15.80
C ALA A 378 9.37 -21.04 17.06
N HIS A 379 10.57 -20.45 17.01
CA HIS A 379 11.14 -19.67 18.11
C HIS A 379 10.32 -18.40 18.41
N GLU A 380 9.83 -17.72 17.38
CA GLU A 380 8.95 -16.56 17.54
C GLU A 380 7.64 -16.93 18.24
N MET A 381 7.07 -18.10 17.94
CA MET A 381 5.89 -18.60 18.63
C MET A 381 6.15 -18.87 20.13
N LEU A 382 7.36 -19.31 20.51
CA LEU A 382 7.72 -19.46 21.93
C LEU A 382 7.67 -18.11 22.66
N HIS A 383 8.22 -17.04 22.07
CA HIS A 383 8.12 -15.69 22.62
C HIS A 383 6.67 -15.24 22.74
N LEU A 384 5.88 -15.41 21.68
CA LEU A 384 4.49 -14.99 21.67
C LEU A 384 3.66 -15.73 22.73
N ILE A 385 3.75 -17.06 22.79
CA ILE A 385 2.99 -17.88 23.73
C ILE A 385 3.40 -17.51 25.16
N HIS A 386 4.70 -17.43 25.44
CA HIS A 386 5.18 -17.02 26.76
C HIS A 386 4.67 -15.62 27.14
N ASN A 387 4.69 -14.71 26.19
CA ASN A 387 4.21 -13.35 26.39
C ASN A 387 2.72 -13.31 26.75
N MET A 388 1.89 -14.07 26.03
CA MET A 388 0.45 -14.14 26.25
C MET A 388 0.06 -14.81 27.58
N GLU A 389 0.81 -15.84 27.98
CA GLU A 389 0.48 -16.63 29.17
C GLU A 389 1.05 -16.00 30.46
N HIS A 390 2.28 -15.48 30.42
CA HIS A 390 3.04 -15.14 31.63
C HIS A 390 3.61 -13.71 31.67
N VAL A 391 4.08 -13.15 30.54
CA VAL A 391 4.79 -11.86 30.55
C VAL A 391 3.82 -10.68 30.53
N TRP A 392 2.85 -10.68 29.62
CA TRP A 392 1.92 -9.57 29.41
C TRP A 392 0.82 -9.58 30.48
N PRO A 393 0.68 -8.48 31.25
CA PRO A 393 -0.48 -8.31 32.11
C PRO A 393 -1.78 -8.45 31.33
N LYS A 394 -2.82 -8.99 31.97
CA LYS A 394 -4.14 -9.19 31.35
C LYS A 394 -4.65 -7.95 30.57
N PRO A 395 -4.60 -6.70 31.11
CA PRO A 395 -5.05 -5.53 30.36
C PRO A 395 -4.28 -5.30 29.05
N ILE A 396 -2.95 -5.49 29.05
CA ILE A 396 -2.11 -5.35 27.86
C ILE A 396 -2.42 -6.46 26.86
N ARG A 397 -2.56 -7.70 27.33
CA ARG A 397 -2.95 -8.84 26.48
C ARG A 397 -4.29 -8.61 25.81
N ASP A 398 -5.28 -8.11 26.55
CA ASP A 398 -6.61 -7.83 26.02
C ASP A 398 -6.53 -6.69 24.97
N ILE A 399 -5.64 -5.71 25.13
CA ILE A 399 -5.36 -4.69 24.10
C ILE A 399 -4.74 -5.31 22.86
N VAL A 400 -3.73 -6.19 22.99
CA VAL A 400 -3.12 -6.90 21.85
C VAL A 400 -4.20 -7.65 21.06
N LEU A 401 -5.04 -8.44 21.75
CA LEU A 401 -6.10 -9.22 21.11
C LEU A 401 -7.16 -8.35 20.41
N ASN A 402 -7.41 -7.13 20.87
CA ASN A 402 -8.33 -6.20 20.21
C ASN A 402 -7.72 -5.43 19.03
N ASN A 403 -6.40 -5.47 18.86
CA ASN A 403 -5.66 -4.59 17.93
C ASN A 403 -4.65 -5.32 17.03
N TRP A 404 -4.64 -6.65 17.05
CA TRP A 404 -3.77 -7.45 16.17
C TRP A 404 -4.26 -7.47 14.72
N LEU A 405 -5.56 -7.26 14.54
CA LEU A 405 -6.23 -7.15 13.25
C LEU A 405 -6.76 -5.73 13.08
N VAL A 406 -6.88 -5.29 11.83
CA VAL A 406 -7.45 -4.00 11.45
C VAL A 406 -8.61 -4.23 10.48
N ASN A 407 -9.60 -3.34 10.49
CA ASN A 407 -10.73 -3.39 9.55
C ASN A 407 -10.89 -2.02 8.86
N PRO A 408 -10.20 -1.80 7.72
CA PRO A 408 -10.25 -0.51 7.02
C PRO A 408 -11.62 -0.20 6.40
N THR A 409 -12.46 -1.21 6.15
CA THR A 409 -13.77 -1.06 5.49
C THR A 409 -14.90 -0.84 6.50
N GLY A 410 -14.77 -1.36 7.73
CA GLY A 410 -15.84 -1.40 8.72
C GLY A 410 -16.89 -2.49 8.47
N ASN A 411 -16.71 -3.31 7.44
CA ASN A 411 -17.67 -4.36 7.07
C ASN A 411 -17.44 -5.63 7.90
N PRO A 412 -18.50 -6.42 8.18
CA PRO A 412 -18.35 -7.78 8.69
C PRO A 412 -17.44 -8.62 7.80
N ASN A 413 -16.77 -9.61 8.39
CA ASN A 413 -15.90 -10.56 7.67
C ASN A 413 -14.76 -9.92 6.84
N SER A 414 -14.42 -8.64 7.10
CA SER A 414 -13.46 -7.85 6.31
C SER A 414 -12.21 -7.43 7.10
N TRP A 415 -11.94 -8.11 8.21
CA TRP A 415 -10.73 -7.91 9.01
C TRP A 415 -9.49 -8.42 8.25
N VAL A 416 -8.37 -7.73 8.43
CA VAL A 416 -7.07 -8.04 7.82
C VAL A 416 -5.96 -7.95 8.86
N GLU A 417 -4.86 -8.66 8.61
CA GLU A 417 -3.66 -8.61 9.43
C GLU A 417 -2.98 -7.24 9.36
N GLY A 418 -2.45 -6.75 10.49
CA GLY A 418 -1.78 -5.44 10.52
C GLY A 418 -0.56 -5.35 9.60
N ASP A 419 0.22 -6.43 9.48
CA ASP A 419 1.38 -6.49 8.59
C ASP A 419 0.97 -6.61 7.12
N LEU A 420 -0.14 -7.28 6.81
CA LEU A 420 -0.72 -7.26 5.47
C LEU A 420 -1.15 -5.83 5.08
N MET A 421 -1.78 -5.11 5.99
CA MET A 421 -2.16 -3.71 5.78
C MET A 421 -0.94 -2.81 5.52
N GLN A 422 0.16 -3.00 6.27
CA GLN A 422 1.39 -2.25 5.99
C GLN A 422 1.95 -2.58 4.60
N GLU A 423 1.93 -3.86 4.22
CA GLU A 423 2.37 -4.27 2.90
C GLU A 423 1.51 -3.69 1.77
N HIS A 424 0.20 -3.51 1.99
CA HIS A 424 -0.66 -2.77 1.07
C HIS A 424 -0.17 -1.35 0.85
N MET A 425 0.11 -0.63 1.93
CA MET A 425 0.58 0.75 1.85
C MET A 425 1.88 0.81 1.04
N ASN A 426 2.80 -0.13 1.32
CA ASN A 426 4.04 -0.27 0.57
C ASN A 426 3.79 -0.53 -0.92
N PHE A 427 2.85 -1.41 -1.27
CA PHE A 427 2.48 -1.70 -2.65
C PHE A 427 1.98 -0.45 -3.40
N TRP A 428 1.04 0.30 -2.82
CA TRP A 428 0.49 1.52 -3.44
C TRP A 428 1.58 2.59 -3.63
N ILE A 429 2.46 2.77 -2.65
CA ILE A 429 3.62 3.67 -2.76
C ILE A 429 4.50 3.22 -3.92
N LYS A 430 4.93 1.96 -3.96
CA LYS A 430 5.85 1.43 -4.98
C LYS A 430 5.25 1.46 -6.40
N ARG A 431 3.96 1.20 -6.56
CA ARG A 431 3.35 0.90 -7.87
C ARG A 431 2.58 2.07 -8.47
N ILE A 432 1.95 2.89 -7.63
CA ILE A 432 1.04 3.94 -8.11
C ILE A 432 1.64 5.32 -7.88
N TYR A 433 2.19 5.55 -6.68
CA TYR A 433 2.59 6.89 -6.26
C TYR A 433 4.10 7.14 -6.33
N ALA A 434 4.88 6.11 -6.64
CA ALA A 434 6.27 6.27 -7.04
C ALA A 434 6.31 7.18 -8.27
N ALA A 435 7.12 8.23 -8.21
CA ALA A 435 7.26 9.17 -9.31
C ALA A 435 7.55 8.40 -10.61
N HIS A 436 6.76 8.65 -11.66
CA HIS A 436 6.97 7.99 -12.95
C HIS A 436 8.31 8.44 -13.57
N GLY A 437 9.36 7.64 -13.38
CA GLY A 437 10.66 7.79 -14.04
C GLY A 437 11.79 8.24 -13.11
N SER A 438 12.69 9.08 -13.61
CA SER A 438 13.94 9.46 -12.92
C SER A 438 13.77 10.53 -11.82
N SER A 439 12.54 10.77 -11.38
CA SER A 439 12.22 11.74 -10.33
C SER A 439 11.85 11.06 -9.01
N SER A 440 12.00 9.74 -8.92
CA SER A 440 11.89 9.02 -7.65
C SER A 440 13.05 9.43 -6.75
N SER A 441 12.73 10.08 -5.64
CA SER A 441 13.67 10.44 -4.58
C SER A 441 13.03 10.17 -3.22
N TRP A 442 13.85 10.07 -2.17
CA TRP A 442 13.35 9.90 -0.81
C TRP A 442 12.47 11.08 -0.38
N GLU A 443 12.79 12.31 -0.78
CA GLU A 443 11.96 13.49 -0.48
C GLU A 443 10.57 13.43 -1.13
N TRP A 444 10.48 12.84 -2.33
CA TRP A 444 9.19 12.60 -2.97
C TRP A 444 8.38 11.55 -2.21
N LEU A 445 9.04 10.46 -1.79
CA LEU A 445 8.39 9.37 -1.08
C LEU A 445 7.93 9.80 0.31
N GLU A 446 8.74 10.54 1.02
CA GLU A 446 8.41 11.18 2.31
C GLU A 446 7.14 12.04 2.18
N MET A 447 7.02 12.83 1.11
CA MET A 447 5.84 13.66 0.86
C MET A 447 4.59 12.84 0.49
N ILE A 448 4.74 11.78 -0.31
CA ILE A 448 3.61 11.06 -0.88
C ILE A 448 3.05 9.98 0.05
N SER A 449 3.90 9.34 0.86
CA SER A 449 3.54 8.21 1.72
C SER A 449 2.44 8.53 2.75
N PRO A 450 2.42 9.69 3.43
CA PRO A 450 1.31 10.05 4.32
C PRO A 450 -0.03 10.23 3.58
N CYS A 451 0.04 10.54 2.28
CA CYS A 451 -1.13 10.81 1.46
C CYS A 451 -1.70 9.56 0.78
N VAL A 452 -1.07 8.39 0.90
CA VAL A 452 -1.40 7.18 0.10
C VAL A 452 -2.86 6.77 0.21
N ASP A 453 -3.43 6.77 1.42
CA ASP A 453 -4.83 6.37 1.60
C ASP A 453 -5.81 7.39 0.99
N ILE A 454 -5.52 8.69 1.16
CA ILE A 454 -6.33 9.78 0.56
C ILE A 454 -6.23 9.72 -0.97
N LEU A 455 -5.02 9.54 -1.50
CA LEU A 455 -4.81 9.43 -2.94
C LEU A 455 -5.51 8.21 -3.53
N ARG A 456 -5.56 7.10 -2.78
CA ARG A 456 -6.29 5.89 -3.17
C ARG A 456 -7.79 6.18 -3.24
N HIS A 457 -8.35 6.76 -2.18
CA HIS A 457 -9.75 7.17 -2.16
C HIS A 457 -10.09 8.17 -3.28
N LEU A 458 -9.21 9.14 -3.54
CA LEU A 458 -9.37 10.09 -4.63
C LEU A 458 -9.37 9.38 -5.99
N SER A 459 -8.43 8.45 -6.20
CA SER A 459 -8.36 7.66 -7.43
C SER A 459 -9.64 6.85 -7.64
N THR A 460 -10.12 6.12 -6.63
CA THR A 460 -11.38 5.37 -6.69
C THR A 460 -12.58 6.27 -6.98
N LYS A 461 -12.70 7.41 -6.29
CA LYS A 461 -13.78 8.39 -6.55
C LYS A 461 -13.71 8.96 -7.97
N MET A 462 -12.51 9.23 -8.48
CA MET A 462 -12.32 9.69 -9.86
C MET A 462 -12.74 8.64 -10.89
N HIS A 463 -12.37 7.37 -10.69
CA HIS A 463 -12.82 6.27 -11.57
C HIS A 463 -14.35 6.18 -11.63
N HIS A 464 -15.01 6.26 -10.47
CA HIS A 464 -16.46 6.25 -10.36
C HIS A 464 -17.10 7.44 -11.10
N ILE A 465 -16.62 8.67 -10.86
CA ILE A 465 -17.15 9.89 -11.50
C ILE A 465 -16.98 9.84 -13.03
N LEU A 466 -15.83 9.36 -13.50
CA LEU A 466 -15.51 9.33 -14.93
C LEU A 466 -16.21 8.18 -15.68
N GLY A 467 -16.95 7.30 -14.99
CA GLY A 467 -17.55 6.10 -15.57
C GLY A 467 -16.52 5.12 -16.12
N ALA A 468 -15.25 5.28 -15.72
CA ALA A 468 -14.15 4.39 -16.01
C ALA A 468 -13.99 3.44 -14.83
N ASP A 469 -15.05 2.66 -14.56
CA ASP A 469 -15.01 1.65 -13.53
C ASP A 469 -14.17 0.48 -14.05
N GLN A 470 -12.86 0.54 -13.82
CA GLN A 470 -12.05 -0.66 -13.86
C GLN A 470 -12.42 -1.42 -12.59
N GLY A 471 -13.33 -2.39 -12.72
CA GLY A 471 -13.96 -3.07 -11.59
C GLY A 471 -13.02 -3.25 -10.41
N VAL A 472 -13.41 -2.68 -9.26
CA VAL A 472 -12.60 -2.65 -8.03
C VAL A 472 -12.41 -4.06 -7.44
N LYS A 473 -13.24 -5.02 -7.88
CA LYS A 473 -13.18 -6.44 -7.53
C LYS A 473 -12.78 -7.24 -8.77
N HIS A 474 -11.71 -8.03 -8.67
CA HIS A 474 -11.52 -9.13 -9.59
C HIS A 474 -12.69 -10.10 -9.42
N GLU A 475 -13.35 -10.49 -10.52
CA GLU A 475 -14.34 -11.57 -10.47
C GLU A 475 -13.65 -12.82 -9.88
N PRO A 476 -14.21 -13.43 -8.82
CA PRO A 476 -13.69 -14.65 -8.23
C PRO A 476 -13.39 -15.72 -9.29
N PRO A 477 -12.25 -16.42 -9.23
CA PRO A 477 -12.00 -17.54 -10.12
C PRO A 477 -13.05 -18.64 -9.87
N ASN A 478 -13.67 -19.13 -10.94
CA ASN A 478 -14.65 -20.22 -10.83
C ASN A 478 -13.93 -21.57 -10.60
N LEU A 479 -13.88 -22.01 -9.34
CA LEU A 479 -13.20 -23.25 -8.93
C LEU A 479 -14.00 -24.54 -9.20
N LYS A 480 -15.23 -24.45 -9.74
CA LYS A 480 -16.16 -25.60 -9.86
C LYS A 480 -15.59 -26.76 -10.68
N ASN A 481 -14.82 -26.46 -11.72
CA ASN A 481 -14.20 -27.50 -12.56
C ASN A 481 -12.97 -28.10 -11.89
N ASP A 482 -12.08 -27.27 -11.32
CA ASP A 482 -10.91 -27.71 -10.56
C ASP A 482 -11.30 -28.68 -9.43
N ILE A 483 -12.29 -28.30 -8.62
CA ILE A 483 -12.80 -29.10 -7.51
C ILE A 483 -13.36 -30.43 -8.02
N ARG A 484 -14.17 -30.41 -9.08
CA ARG A 484 -14.76 -31.62 -9.67
C ARG A 484 -13.68 -32.58 -10.17
N ASP A 485 -12.66 -32.06 -10.86
CA ASP A 485 -11.60 -32.87 -11.44
C ASP A 485 -10.71 -33.50 -10.36
N LEU A 486 -10.42 -32.77 -9.28
CA LEU A 486 -9.72 -33.33 -8.12
C LEU A 486 -10.59 -34.34 -7.37
N MET A 487 -11.88 -34.10 -7.15
CA MET A 487 -12.79 -35.08 -6.55
C MET A 487 -12.85 -36.40 -7.35
N HIS A 488 -12.90 -36.30 -8.68
CA HIS A 488 -12.83 -37.48 -9.56
C HIS A 488 -11.50 -38.21 -9.37
N SER A 489 -10.40 -37.48 -9.34
CA SER A 489 -9.06 -38.06 -9.16
C SER A 489 -8.91 -38.78 -7.82
N LEU A 490 -9.36 -38.17 -6.73
CA LEU A 490 -9.35 -38.77 -5.38
C LEU A 490 -10.15 -40.07 -5.33
N LYS A 491 -11.32 -40.09 -6.00
CA LYS A 491 -12.17 -41.29 -6.14
C LYS A 491 -11.52 -42.38 -6.98
N GLU A 492 -11.02 -42.02 -8.16
CA GLU A 492 -10.37 -42.93 -9.11
C GLU A 492 -9.21 -43.70 -8.47
N HIS A 493 -8.42 -43.01 -7.63
CA HIS A 493 -7.24 -43.57 -7.00
C HIS A 493 -7.49 -44.07 -5.57
N ASN A 494 -8.74 -44.09 -5.10
CA ASN A 494 -9.10 -44.58 -3.76
C ASN A 494 -8.24 -43.92 -2.65
N VAL A 495 -8.06 -42.60 -2.71
CA VAL A 495 -7.14 -41.87 -1.80
C VAL A 495 -7.64 -41.90 -0.36
N TYR A 496 -8.96 -41.80 -0.14
CA TYR A 496 -9.59 -41.85 1.19
C TYR A 496 -10.20 -43.21 1.54
N MET A 497 -9.76 -44.28 0.88
CA MET A 497 -10.13 -45.65 1.19
C MET A 497 -8.87 -46.39 1.66
N LEU A 498 -8.93 -47.00 2.85
CA LEU A 498 -7.82 -47.78 3.39
C LEU A 498 -7.59 -49.03 2.51
N LEU A 499 -6.43 -49.10 1.86
CA LEU A 499 -5.95 -50.27 1.11
C LEU A 499 -4.65 -50.77 1.73
N GLU A 500 -4.73 -51.91 2.41
CA GLU A 500 -3.60 -52.50 3.13
C GLU A 500 -2.42 -52.81 2.20
N GLY A 501 -1.22 -52.43 2.63
CA GLY A 501 0.04 -52.69 1.93
C GLY A 501 0.38 -51.68 0.83
N ARG A 502 -0.34 -50.55 0.72
CA ARG A 502 -0.03 -49.52 -0.26
C ARG A 502 1.22 -48.72 0.15
N MET A 503 2.24 -48.75 -0.69
CA MET A 503 3.54 -48.11 -0.47
C MET A 503 3.82 -47.07 -1.56
N LEU A 504 4.57 -46.03 -1.22
CA LEU A 504 5.14 -45.08 -2.18
C LEU A 504 6.44 -45.65 -2.80
N ASP A 505 7.02 -44.92 -3.74
CA ASP A 505 8.32 -45.27 -4.33
C ASP A 505 9.43 -45.19 -3.25
N ASP A 506 10.51 -45.97 -3.41
CA ASP A 506 11.60 -46.03 -2.42
C ASP A 506 12.28 -44.67 -2.15
N ASP A 507 12.21 -43.74 -3.10
CA ASP A 507 12.71 -42.38 -3.04
C ASP A 507 11.61 -41.31 -2.81
N ASP A 508 10.39 -41.72 -2.45
CA ASP A 508 9.27 -40.84 -2.07
C ASP A 508 8.82 -41.19 -0.63
N PRO A 509 9.49 -40.66 0.41
CA PRO A 509 9.17 -40.98 1.80
C PRO A 509 7.74 -40.53 2.17
N PRO A 510 7.10 -41.19 3.16
CA PRO A 510 5.79 -40.77 3.62
C PRO A 510 5.88 -39.37 4.25
N THR A 511 4.81 -38.59 4.11
CA THR A 511 4.73 -37.23 4.63
C THR A 511 5.02 -37.19 6.14
N THR A 512 5.92 -36.32 6.58
CA THR A 512 6.20 -36.15 8.01
C THR A 512 4.97 -35.61 8.74
N ASP A 513 4.65 -36.18 9.91
CA ASP A 513 3.66 -35.58 10.81
C ASP A 513 4.32 -34.42 11.55
N ILE A 514 4.27 -33.24 10.96
CA ILE A 514 5.01 -32.05 11.42
C ILE A 514 4.61 -31.60 12.84
N ILE A 515 3.36 -31.82 13.27
CA ILE A 515 2.92 -31.46 14.63
C ILE A 515 3.53 -32.42 15.64
N THR A 516 3.40 -33.74 15.41
CA THR A 516 3.95 -34.76 16.32
C THR A 516 5.48 -34.71 16.33
N PHE A 517 6.10 -34.54 15.17
CA PHE A 517 7.55 -34.43 15.06
C PHE A 517 8.08 -33.16 15.74
N GLY A 518 7.41 -32.02 15.55
CA GLY A 518 7.74 -30.79 16.27
C GLY A 518 7.60 -30.91 17.78
N LEU A 519 6.56 -31.61 18.27
CA LEU A 519 6.41 -31.91 19.68
C LEU A 519 7.56 -32.75 20.22
N ILE A 520 7.97 -33.80 19.50
CA ILE A 520 9.12 -34.63 19.88
C ILE A 520 10.39 -33.78 19.95
N GLN A 521 10.65 -32.94 18.94
CA GLN A 521 11.82 -32.06 18.93
C GLN A 521 11.82 -31.00 20.04
N ILE A 522 10.65 -30.55 20.48
CA ILE A 522 10.51 -29.60 21.60
C ILE A 522 10.63 -30.30 22.96
N THR A 523 10.44 -31.62 23.03
CA THR A 523 10.46 -32.39 24.29
C THR A 523 11.66 -33.32 24.43
N ASP A 524 12.57 -33.33 23.44
CA ASP A 524 13.80 -34.12 23.48
C ASP A 524 14.74 -33.62 24.59
N ASN A 525 15.25 -34.54 25.41
CA ASN A 525 16.10 -34.26 26.56
C ASN A 525 17.56 -33.93 26.20
N THR A 526 17.95 -34.05 24.94
CA THR A 526 19.34 -33.82 24.51
C THR A 526 19.63 -32.34 24.23
N ILE A 527 18.77 -31.66 23.48
CA ILE A 527 18.84 -30.21 23.18
C ILE A 527 17.40 -29.69 23.06
N ASN A 528 16.82 -29.21 24.16
CA ASN A 528 15.45 -28.72 24.20
C ASN A 528 15.38 -27.21 23.84
N PRO A 529 14.66 -26.80 22.78
CA PRO A 529 14.44 -25.39 22.42
C PRO A 529 13.83 -24.54 23.54
N ILE A 530 12.95 -25.12 24.38
CA ILE A 530 12.36 -24.44 25.55
C ILE A 530 13.44 -24.13 26.58
N ASP A 531 14.41 -25.02 26.80
CA ASP A 531 15.48 -24.79 27.78
C ASP A 531 16.40 -23.65 27.33
N GLY A 532 16.79 -23.64 26.05
CA GLY A 532 17.57 -22.54 25.46
C GLY A 532 16.83 -21.20 25.50
N TYR A 533 15.52 -21.23 25.21
CA TYR A 533 14.65 -20.07 25.33
C TYR A 533 14.58 -19.55 26.78
N ASN A 534 14.29 -20.44 27.75
CA ASN A 534 14.14 -20.10 29.16
C ASN A 534 15.44 -19.58 29.77
N LEU A 535 16.60 -20.14 29.38
CA LEU A 535 17.89 -19.63 29.80
C LEU A 535 18.10 -18.19 29.32
N SER A 536 17.83 -17.93 28.04
CA SER A 536 17.94 -16.59 27.44
C SER A 536 16.99 -15.59 28.11
N PHE A 537 15.75 -16.01 28.38
CA PHE A 537 14.76 -15.19 29.07
C PHE A 537 15.15 -14.88 30.51
N PHE A 538 15.62 -15.88 31.27
CA PHE A 538 16.08 -15.69 32.65
C PHE A 538 17.25 -14.70 32.75
N GLN A 539 18.19 -14.76 31.80
CA GLN A 539 19.29 -13.80 31.71
C GLN A 539 18.78 -12.39 31.42
N LEU A 540 17.80 -12.25 30.51
CA LEU A 540 17.16 -10.97 30.23
C LEU A 540 16.43 -10.41 31.47
N GLN A 541 15.62 -11.23 32.16
CA GLN A 541 14.96 -10.83 33.41
C GLN A 541 15.96 -10.32 34.44
N HIS A 542 17.08 -11.02 34.64
CA HIS A 542 18.14 -10.58 35.56
C HIS A 542 18.73 -9.24 35.15
N ARG A 543 19.05 -9.06 33.86
CA ARG A 543 19.62 -7.79 33.34
C ARG A 543 18.67 -6.61 33.49
N LEU A 544 17.36 -6.82 33.30
CA LEU A 544 16.36 -5.77 33.48
C LEU A 544 16.23 -5.31 34.95
N LEU A 545 16.57 -6.17 35.92
CA LEU A 545 16.59 -5.84 37.34
C LEU A 545 17.88 -5.13 37.78
N LEU A 546 18.93 -5.13 36.96
CA LEU A 546 20.18 -4.44 37.28
C LEU A 546 19.99 -2.92 37.23
N ARG A 547 20.73 -2.21 38.09
CA ARG A 547 20.78 -0.75 38.03
C ARG A 547 21.57 -0.34 36.79
N ALA A 548 20.90 0.33 35.85
CA ALA A 548 21.54 0.84 34.66
C ALA A 548 22.76 1.73 34.94
N VAL A 549 23.76 1.59 34.08
CA VAL A 549 25.04 2.31 34.15
C VAL A 549 24.85 3.79 33.80
N THR A 550 23.91 4.09 32.90
CA THR A 550 23.55 5.47 32.52
C THR A 550 22.34 5.95 33.33
N GLY A 551 22.48 7.10 34.01
CA GLY A 551 21.38 7.78 34.73
C GLY A 551 21.58 7.95 36.24
N GLU A 552 22.41 8.91 36.64
CA GLU A 552 22.21 9.60 37.92
C GLU A 552 21.07 10.60 37.76
N ILE A 553 19.95 10.39 38.45
CA ILE A 553 19.03 11.47 38.79
C ILE A 553 19.52 12.04 40.15
N PRO A 554 19.66 13.37 40.33
CA PRO A 554 20.17 13.96 41.57
C PRO A 554 19.36 13.50 42.78
N SER A 555 20.08 13.04 43.79
CA SER A 555 19.54 12.51 45.04
C SER A 555 18.86 13.60 45.86
N THR A 556 17.55 13.79 45.70
CA THR A 556 16.72 14.44 46.72
C THR A 556 15.33 13.82 46.73
N LEU A 557 15.18 12.64 47.36
CA LEU A 557 13.96 12.09 48.01
C LEU A 557 14.05 10.56 48.10
N ALA A 558 14.95 10.06 48.95
CA ALA A 558 14.90 8.66 49.38
C ALA A 558 15.52 8.53 50.78
N MET A 559 14.78 8.94 51.80
CA MET A 559 14.94 8.38 53.14
C MET A 559 13.64 7.66 53.51
N SER A 560 13.61 6.34 53.34
CA SER A 560 13.19 5.41 54.38
C SER A 560 13.33 3.97 53.88
N ALA A 561 13.93 3.15 54.74
CA ALA A 561 14.40 1.79 54.52
C ALA A 561 13.30 0.73 54.39
N ALA A 562 13.65 -0.40 53.77
CA ALA A 562 13.17 -1.73 54.15
C ALA A 562 14.19 -2.82 53.73
N ALA A 563 14.20 -3.90 54.52
CA ALA A 563 15.30 -4.82 54.85
C ALA A 563 15.63 -5.91 53.79
N PRO A 564 16.81 -6.57 53.87
CA PRO A 564 17.21 -7.63 52.94
C PRO A 564 16.57 -8.98 53.26
N ILE A 565 16.11 -9.69 52.21
CA ILE A 565 15.57 -11.07 52.27
C ILE A 565 16.73 -12.08 52.07
N PRO A 566 16.73 -13.29 52.69
CA PRO A 566 17.89 -14.18 52.73
C PRO A 566 18.09 -14.96 51.43
N ILE A 567 19.37 -15.11 51.04
CA ILE A 567 19.85 -15.97 49.95
C ILE A 567 19.76 -17.44 50.38
N PRO A 568 19.15 -18.36 49.61
CA PRO A 568 19.29 -19.79 49.83
C PRO A 568 20.68 -20.26 49.38
N THR A 569 21.45 -20.79 50.32
CA THR A 569 22.76 -21.42 50.14
C THR A 569 22.65 -22.74 49.39
N GLY A 570 23.34 -22.86 48.25
CA GLY A 570 23.46 -24.12 47.52
C GLY A 570 24.27 -24.03 46.22
N LEU A 571 25.52 -23.59 46.28
CA LEU A 571 26.50 -23.71 45.18
C LEU A 571 27.68 -24.58 45.64
N PRO A 572 28.15 -25.57 44.87
CA PRO A 572 29.42 -26.26 45.12
C PRO A 572 30.63 -25.35 44.82
N PRO A 573 31.81 -25.63 45.40
CA PRO A 573 32.88 -24.65 45.56
C PRO A 573 33.74 -24.46 44.30
N SER A 574 33.90 -23.19 43.94
CA SER A 574 35.08 -22.49 43.42
C SER A 574 36.33 -23.32 43.09
N ILE A 575 36.79 -23.21 41.84
CA ILE A 575 38.20 -23.36 41.46
C ILE A 575 38.80 -21.96 41.27
N ASN A 576 39.91 -21.72 41.97
CA ASN A 576 40.64 -20.47 42.04
C ASN A 576 41.23 -20.04 40.69
N LEU A 577 41.04 -18.76 40.34
CA LEU A 577 41.91 -18.04 39.41
C LEU A 577 43.31 -17.90 40.01
N ALA A 578 44.32 -18.40 39.31
CA ALA A 578 45.67 -17.87 39.39
C ALA A 578 45.89 -16.98 38.15
N ILE A 579 46.05 -15.69 38.39
CA ILE A 579 46.40 -14.69 37.40
C ILE A 579 47.88 -14.87 37.06
N THR A 580 48.20 -15.12 35.79
CA THR A 580 49.48 -14.76 35.19
C THR A 580 49.19 -13.85 34.01
N THR A 581 49.66 -12.62 34.16
CA THR A 581 49.71 -11.55 33.16
C THR A 581 50.56 -11.97 31.97
N ASP A 582 50.00 -11.89 30.77
CA ASP A 582 50.70 -11.40 29.58
C ASP A 582 49.66 -10.89 28.57
N GLU A 583 50.01 -9.79 27.91
CA GLU A 583 49.16 -8.93 27.08
C GLU A 583 48.82 -9.60 25.73
N GLU A 584 47.57 -9.99 25.50
CA GLU A 584 46.98 -10.17 24.16
C GLU A 584 45.52 -9.66 24.15
N GLU A 585 45.13 -9.02 23.05
CA GLU A 585 43.81 -8.43 22.81
C GLU A 585 42.75 -9.53 22.66
N ASP A 586 41.93 -9.75 23.70
CA ASP A 586 40.78 -10.66 23.64
C ASP A 586 39.60 -10.01 22.90
N ALA A 587 39.52 -10.28 21.60
CA ALA A 587 38.28 -10.30 20.85
C ALA A 587 37.39 -11.44 21.39
N PHE A 588 36.16 -11.11 21.78
CA PHE A 588 35.17 -12.10 22.20
C PHE A 588 34.85 -13.03 21.02
N GLU A 589 35.34 -14.26 21.08
CA GLU A 589 34.92 -15.37 20.23
C GLU A 589 33.44 -15.69 20.49
N SER A 590 32.65 -15.52 19.43
CA SER A 590 31.35 -16.15 19.23
C SER A 590 31.53 -17.66 19.15
N GLY A 591 31.07 -18.39 20.17
CA GLY A 591 31.04 -19.85 20.16
C GLY A 591 30.02 -20.37 19.15
N ASP A 592 30.56 -20.91 18.07
CA ASP A 592 30.13 -22.06 17.27
C ASP A 592 28.65 -22.13 16.83
N GLU A 593 28.43 -21.59 15.62
CA GLU A 593 27.50 -22.17 14.65
C GLU A 593 27.95 -23.59 14.34
N GLN A 594 27.25 -24.58 14.89
CA GLN A 594 27.38 -25.96 14.47
C GLN A 594 26.50 -26.13 13.23
N GLU A 595 27.17 -26.21 12.06
CA GLU A 595 26.61 -26.64 10.79
C GLU A 595 25.94 -28.02 10.98
N ASP A 596 24.61 -28.05 10.96
CA ASP A 596 23.87 -29.27 10.66
C ASP A 596 23.65 -29.31 9.14
N ASP A 597 24.34 -30.26 8.49
CA ASP A 597 24.33 -30.57 7.07
C ASP A 597 22.93 -30.46 6.42
N ASP A 598 22.70 -29.42 5.62
CA ASP A 598 21.66 -29.43 4.60
C ASP A 598 22.30 -29.81 3.25
N LEU A 599 21.69 -30.81 2.61
CA LEU A 599 22.28 -31.57 1.51
C LEU A 599 22.48 -30.71 0.25
N GLY A 600 23.71 -30.75 -0.27
CA GLY A 600 24.21 -29.89 -1.34
C GLY A 600 23.64 -30.15 -2.75
N GLU A 601 23.77 -29.14 -3.61
CA GLU A 601 24.84 -29.14 -4.62
C GLU A 601 24.89 -27.83 -5.44
N ASN A 602 26.13 -27.33 -5.56
CA ASN A 602 26.73 -26.55 -6.65
C ASN A 602 26.50 -25.03 -6.72
N GLU A 603 27.45 -24.34 -6.08
CA GLU A 603 27.92 -22.99 -6.42
C GLU A 603 28.43 -22.92 -7.87
N GLU A 604 28.00 -21.89 -8.60
CA GLU A 604 28.86 -21.14 -9.52
C GLU A 604 28.34 -19.69 -9.63
N VAL A 605 28.92 -18.80 -8.80
CA VAL A 605 29.17 -17.36 -9.01
C VAL A 605 27.98 -16.45 -9.43
N ALA A 606 27.39 -15.71 -8.48
CA ALA A 606 27.22 -14.23 -8.52
C ALA A 606 26.38 -13.67 -7.34
N ASP A 607 26.97 -12.71 -6.62
CA ASP A 607 26.37 -11.58 -5.86
C ASP A 607 25.45 -11.84 -4.65
N GLY A 608 26.08 -12.15 -3.51
CA GLY A 608 26.26 -11.22 -2.37
C GLY A 608 25.06 -10.42 -1.82
N TYR A 609 24.29 -11.07 -0.95
CA TYR A 609 23.66 -10.64 0.32
C TYR A 609 22.33 -11.40 0.43
N GLU A 610 22.39 -12.57 1.06
CA GLU A 610 21.20 -13.35 1.40
C GLU A 610 20.38 -12.59 2.46
N SER A 611 19.46 -11.75 1.98
CA SER A 611 18.17 -11.67 2.64
C SER A 611 17.63 -13.10 2.72
N GLU A 612 17.14 -13.53 3.89
CA GLU A 612 16.26 -14.70 3.97
C GLU A 612 15.28 -14.66 2.80
N PRO A 613 14.88 -15.80 2.21
CA PRO A 613 14.00 -15.84 1.04
C PRO A 613 12.60 -15.34 1.44
N THR A 614 12.51 -14.03 1.65
CA THR A 614 11.33 -13.23 1.77
C THR A 614 10.68 -13.31 0.41
N LEU A 615 9.40 -13.69 0.39
CA LEU A 615 8.65 -13.80 -0.85
C LEU A 615 8.81 -12.53 -1.67
N ARG A 616 9.13 -12.70 -2.96
CA ARG A 616 8.96 -11.62 -3.92
C ARG A 616 7.47 -11.34 -4.05
N ARG A 617 7.02 -10.25 -3.45
CA ARG A 617 5.69 -9.65 -3.65
C ARG A 617 5.76 -8.79 -4.90
N GLU A 618 5.42 -9.36 -6.05
CA GLU A 618 5.61 -8.70 -7.36
C GLU A 618 4.31 -8.05 -7.88
N THR A 619 3.15 -8.51 -7.41
CA THR A 619 1.84 -8.18 -7.96
C THR A 619 0.85 -7.68 -6.90
N ALA A 620 -0.18 -6.93 -7.33
CA ALA A 620 -1.28 -6.49 -6.45
C ALA A 620 -2.00 -7.68 -5.80
N ALA A 621 -2.06 -8.81 -6.50
CA ALA A 621 -2.72 -10.02 -6.05
C ALA A 621 -1.99 -10.68 -4.87
N ASP A 622 -0.69 -10.41 -4.71
CA ASP A 622 0.14 -10.96 -3.62
C ASP A 622 -0.15 -10.28 -2.28
N VAL A 623 -0.75 -9.09 -2.32
CA VAL A 623 -1.01 -8.30 -1.14
C VAL A 623 -2.50 -8.04 -0.92
N ALA A 624 -3.38 -8.06 -1.95
CA ALA A 624 -4.84 -7.83 -1.91
C ALA A 624 -5.55 -7.91 -0.53
N LEU A 625 -6.31 -6.87 -0.11
CA LEU A 625 -6.97 -6.83 1.21
C LEU A 625 -7.96 -7.98 1.37
N ASP A 626 -8.55 -8.41 0.26
CA ASP A 626 -9.54 -9.47 0.23
C ASP A 626 -9.04 -10.70 -0.53
N MET A 627 -8.00 -11.35 0.00
CA MET A 627 -7.51 -12.60 -0.59
C MET A 627 -8.50 -13.78 -0.45
N ASP A 628 -9.56 -13.65 0.36
CA ASP A 628 -10.53 -14.70 0.67
C ASP A 628 -11.98 -14.28 0.34
N ALA A 629 -12.17 -13.29 -0.55
CA ALA A 629 -13.48 -12.76 -0.95
C ALA A 629 -14.49 -13.86 -1.34
N ASP A 630 -13.96 -14.91 -1.96
CA ASP A 630 -14.69 -16.05 -2.51
C ASP A 630 -15.43 -16.88 -1.44
N ASP A 631 -15.03 -16.76 -0.16
CA ASP A 631 -15.52 -17.64 0.92
C ASP A 631 -16.56 -17.02 1.85
N TYR A 632 -16.98 -15.78 1.56
CA TYR A 632 -18.03 -15.11 2.34
C TYR A 632 -19.08 -14.41 1.46
N GLY A 633 -18.72 -14.03 0.22
CA GLY A 633 -19.58 -13.27 -0.70
C GLY A 633 -20.83 -13.96 -1.24
N HIS A 634 -21.18 -15.17 -0.79
CA HIS A 634 -22.42 -15.86 -1.21
C HIS A 634 -23.42 -16.15 -0.07
N CYS A 635 -22.98 -16.00 1.19
CA CYS A 635 -23.83 -16.22 2.36
C CYS A 635 -24.20 -14.91 3.10
N ASP A 636 -23.59 -13.78 2.72
CA ASP A 636 -23.82 -12.46 3.30
C ASP A 636 -24.69 -11.54 2.39
N ASP A 637 -25.21 -12.04 1.24
CA ASP A 637 -26.17 -11.30 0.41
C ASP A 637 -27.53 -11.23 1.14
N ASP A 638 -27.81 -10.11 1.81
CA ASP A 638 -29.14 -9.81 2.36
C ASP A 638 -30.12 -9.62 1.19
N PRO A 639 -31.25 -10.36 1.11
CA PRO A 639 -32.18 -10.29 -0.03
C PRO A 639 -32.92 -8.94 -0.19
N GLY A 640 -32.59 -7.93 0.63
CA GLY A 640 -33.27 -6.64 0.73
C GLY A 640 -32.44 -5.42 0.31
N GLU A 641 -31.15 -5.57 0.02
CA GLU A 641 -30.31 -4.48 -0.48
C GLU A 641 -29.76 -4.85 -1.87
N ASP A 642 -30.42 -4.32 -2.92
CA ASP A 642 -29.69 -4.04 -4.15
C ASP A 642 -28.47 -3.21 -3.72
N HIS A 643 -27.26 -3.74 -3.89
CA HIS A 643 -26.01 -3.03 -3.61
C HIS A 643 -25.93 -1.76 -4.47
N ALA A 644 -26.59 -0.70 -4.01
CA ALA A 644 -26.22 0.66 -4.33
C ALA A 644 -24.84 0.88 -3.73
N ASN A 645 -23.92 1.30 -4.59
CA ASN A 645 -22.59 1.78 -4.24
C ASN A 645 -22.65 2.53 -2.91
N SER A 646 -21.79 2.14 -1.95
CA SER A 646 -21.72 2.81 -0.65
C SER A 646 -21.36 4.28 -0.84
N ASP A 647 -22.40 5.10 -0.74
CA ASP A 647 -22.34 6.53 -0.53
C ASP A 647 -21.66 6.81 0.82
N GLU A 648 -20.46 7.38 0.80
CA GLU A 648 -19.90 8.14 1.93
C GLU A 648 -19.93 9.63 1.56
N GLU A 649 -21.02 10.31 1.92
CA GLU A 649 -21.05 11.75 2.19
C GLU A 649 -20.33 12.00 3.52
N ASP A 650 -19.00 12.19 3.49
CA ASP A 650 -18.27 12.75 4.62
C ASP A 650 -18.11 14.27 4.43
N GLY A 651 -19.04 15.01 5.04
CA GLY A 651 -18.90 16.44 5.27
C GLY A 651 -17.85 16.70 6.34
N TYR A 652 -16.74 17.33 5.96
CA TYR A 652 -15.80 17.95 6.89
C TYR A 652 -16.48 19.11 7.63
N GLY A 653 -16.96 18.86 8.84
CA GLY A 653 -17.39 19.90 9.77
C GLY A 653 -16.20 20.52 10.50
N LEU A 654 -15.62 21.57 9.93
CA LEU A 654 -14.81 22.52 10.70
C LEU A 654 -15.76 23.28 11.64
N GLY A 655 -15.43 23.33 12.94
CA GLY A 655 -16.33 23.80 13.98
C GLY A 655 -16.76 25.27 13.85
N ASP A 656 -17.98 25.54 14.32
CA ASP A 656 -18.26 26.72 15.13
C ASP A 656 -19.53 26.51 15.96
N ALA A 657 -19.36 26.54 17.28
CA ALA A 657 -20.44 26.68 18.23
C ALA A 657 -20.80 28.17 18.33
N LEU A 658 -22.07 28.53 18.08
CA LEU A 658 -22.84 29.67 18.61
C LEU A 658 -23.84 30.18 17.56
N TYR A 659 -25.12 29.84 17.73
CA TYR A 659 -26.26 30.77 17.88
C TYR A 659 -27.58 30.02 17.67
N SER A 660 -28.43 30.08 18.70
CA SER A 660 -29.84 29.75 18.66
C SER A 660 -30.60 30.61 17.63
N HIS A 661 -31.45 30.01 16.80
CA HIS A 661 -32.87 30.38 16.69
C HIS A 661 -33.61 29.52 15.64
N SER A 662 -34.77 29.04 16.06
CA SER A 662 -35.82 28.34 15.33
C SER A 662 -36.49 29.15 14.21
N SER A 663 -36.80 28.50 13.07
CA SER A 663 -37.94 28.87 12.18
C SER A 663 -38.37 27.68 11.29
N PRO A 664 -39.68 27.38 11.14
CA PRO A 664 -40.20 26.26 10.36
C PRO A 664 -40.69 26.70 8.96
N GLU A 665 -39.91 26.48 7.91
CA GLU A 665 -40.35 26.73 6.52
C GLU A 665 -39.74 25.75 5.50
N GLN A 666 -39.64 24.47 5.85
CA GLN A 666 -39.11 23.41 4.97
C GLN A 666 -39.97 22.14 4.92
N ALA A 667 -41.26 22.24 5.23
CA ALA A 667 -42.20 21.11 5.25
C ALA A 667 -43.26 21.16 4.13
N ARG A 668 -42.98 21.75 2.95
CA ARG A 668 -44.03 21.94 1.92
C ARG A 668 -43.68 21.67 0.46
N LEU A 669 -42.64 20.89 0.16
CA LEU A 669 -42.29 20.53 -1.23
C LEU A 669 -41.97 19.04 -1.48
N THR A 670 -42.42 18.14 -0.59
CA THR A 670 -42.29 16.67 -0.75
C THR A 670 -43.63 15.95 -0.76
N SER A 671 -44.61 16.49 -1.49
CA SER A 671 -45.81 15.71 -1.87
C SER A 671 -46.24 16.05 -3.30
N MET A 672 -45.59 15.44 -4.29
CA MET A 672 -46.18 15.12 -5.60
C MET A 672 -45.12 14.49 -6.51
N ALA A 673 -44.90 13.18 -6.37
CA ALA A 673 -44.33 12.35 -7.44
C ALA A 673 -44.74 10.89 -7.19
N SER A 674 -45.94 10.53 -7.66
CA SER A 674 -46.37 9.15 -7.84
C SER A 674 -46.68 8.95 -9.32
N SER A 675 -46.16 7.84 -9.86
CA SER A 675 -46.57 7.11 -11.07
C SER A 675 -46.51 7.82 -12.43
N THR A 676 -45.50 7.47 -13.23
CA THR A 676 -45.65 7.16 -14.68
C THR A 676 -44.41 6.42 -15.21
N THR A 677 -44.65 5.50 -16.14
CA THR A 677 -43.74 4.60 -16.88
C THR A 677 -42.62 5.32 -17.67
N PRO A 678 -41.51 4.64 -18.04
CA PRO A 678 -40.38 5.27 -18.72
C PRO A 678 -40.73 5.61 -20.17
N ASP A 679 -40.97 6.90 -20.44
CA ASP A 679 -41.10 7.43 -21.80
C ASP A 679 -39.73 7.41 -22.50
N TYR A 680 -39.70 6.76 -23.67
CA TYR A 680 -38.58 6.76 -24.60
C TYR A 680 -38.31 8.20 -25.06
N LEU A 681 -37.17 8.78 -24.64
CA LEU A 681 -36.75 10.12 -25.05
C LEU A 681 -36.55 10.16 -26.58
N PRO A 682 -36.92 11.25 -27.27
CA PRO A 682 -36.68 11.38 -28.70
C PRO A 682 -35.18 11.27 -29.03
N PRO A 683 -34.76 10.58 -30.10
CA PRO A 683 -33.34 10.40 -30.45
C PRO A 683 -32.53 11.70 -30.55
N ALA A 684 -33.19 12.80 -30.89
CA ALA A 684 -32.58 14.13 -30.93
C ALA A 684 -32.21 14.68 -29.55
N VAL A 685 -32.98 14.34 -28.50
CA VAL A 685 -32.72 14.75 -27.12
C VAL A 685 -31.65 13.86 -26.48
N GLU A 686 -31.64 12.57 -26.81
CA GLU A 686 -30.60 11.62 -26.40
C GLU A 686 -29.23 11.98 -26.99
N THR A 687 -29.18 12.38 -28.27
CA THR A 687 -27.95 12.88 -28.92
C THR A 687 -27.47 14.18 -28.28
N GLN A 688 -28.37 15.12 -27.96
CA GLN A 688 -28.02 16.37 -27.27
C GLN A 688 -27.54 16.16 -25.82
N LEU A 689 -28.12 15.20 -25.10
CA LEU A 689 -27.69 14.83 -23.75
C LEU A 689 -26.32 14.16 -23.75
N PHE A 690 -26.04 13.32 -24.75
CA PHE A 690 -24.72 12.70 -24.95
C PHE A 690 -23.64 13.77 -25.22
N GLU A 691 -23.93 14.73 -26.11
CA GLU A 691 -23.02 15.85 -26.41
C GLU A 691 -22.73 16.73 -25.17
N VAL A 692 -23.75 17.04 -24.36
CA VAL A 692 -23.58 17.80 -23.11
C VAL A 692 -22.76 17.03 -22.08
N ARG A 693 -22.95 15.70 -21.98
CA ARG A 693 -22.19 14.84 -21.06
C ARG A 693 -20.70 14.79 -21.43
N GLU A 694 -20.37 14.61 -22.71
CA GLU A 694 -18.97 14.59 -23.17
C GLU A 694 -18.28 15.96 -22.98
N TYR A 695 -18.97 17.05 -23.30
CA TYR A 695 -18.44 18.41 -23.12
C TYR A 695 -18.23 18.78 -21.64
N SER A 696 -19.11 18.28 -20.76
CA SER A 696 -18.99 18.41 -19.31
C SER A 696 -17.75 17.68 -18.78
N SER A 697 -17.53 16.43 -19.20
CA SER A 697 -16.36 15.65 -18.80
C SER A 697 -15.04 16.32 -19.21
N MET A 698 -14.95 16.83 -20.44
CA MET A 698 -13.75 17.53 -20.92
C MET A 698 -13.46 18.80 -20.12
N THR A 699 -14.51 19.51 -19.71
CA THR A 699 -14.38 20.73 -18.90
C THR A 699 -13.91 20.43 -17.48
N ILE A 700 -14.44 19.35 -16.87
CA ILE A 700 -14.00 18.89 -15.54
C ILE A 700 -12.51 18.53 -15.58
N VAL A 701 -12.06 17.79 -16.60
CA VAL A 701 -10.64 17.47 -16.79
C VAL A 701 -9.79 18.73 -16.90
N ALA A 702 -10.22 19.73 -17.66
CA ALA A 702 -9.50 21.00 -17.81
C ALA A 702 -9.38 21.77 -16.47
N VAL A 703 -10.45 21.81 -15.67
CA VAL A 703 -10.45 22.41 -14.32
C VAL A 703 -9.46 21.69 -13.41
N VAL A 704 -9.50 20.35 -13.39
CA VAL A 704 -8.63 19.52 -12.55
C VAL A 704 -7.16 19.72 -12.91
N VAL A 705 -6.82 19.61 -14.20
CA VAL A 705 -5.44 19.80 -14.66
C VAL A 705 -4.91 21.19 -14.28
N TYR A 706 -5.74 22.23 -14.42
CA TYR A 706 -5.34 23.59 -14.08
C TYR A 706 -5.21 23.80 -12.56
N ALA A 707 -6.08 23.18 -11.76
CA ALA A 707 -5.98 23.18 -10.31
C ALA A 707 -4.70 22.47 -9.82
N TYR A 708 -4.37 21.32 -10.41
CA TYR A 708 -3.12 20.60 -10.14
C TYR A 708 -1.89 21.45 -10.49
N ASP A 709 -1.87 22.18 -11.62
CA ASP A 709 -0.76 23.09 -11.93
C ASP A 709 -0.61 24.19 -10.88
N TRP A 710 -1.70 24.76 -10.35
CA TRP A 710 -1.62 25.70 -9.21
C TRP A 710 -1.02 25.06 -7.95
N LEU A 711 -1.49 23.87 -7.57
CA LEU A 711 -0.99 23.17 -6.39
C LEU A 711 0.50 22.83 -6.51
N LEU A 712 0.91 22.31 -7.66
CA LEU A 712 2.30 21.89 -7.91
C LEU A 712 3.27 23.08 -8.06
N SER A 713 2.78 24.24 -8.49
CA SER A 713 3.63 25.42 -8.73
C SER A 713 3.65 26.44 -7.58
N VAL A 714 2.83 26.27 -6.55
CA VAL A 714 2.69 27.28 -5.48
C VAL A 714 4.01 27.51 -4.74
N SER A 715 4.79 26.45 -4.48
CA SER A 715 6.08 26.52 -3.81
C SER A 715 7.12 27.31 -4.64
N GLU A 716 7.17 27.04 -5.94
CA GLU A 716 8.00 27.76 -6.91
C GLU A 716 7.61 29.24 -6.98
N GLU A 717 6.32 29.55 -6.99
CA GLU A 717 5.80 30.92 -7.10
C GLU A 717 6.08 31.74 -5.84
N VAL A 718 5.91 31.14 -4.66
CA VAL A 718 6.31 31.75 -3.38
C VAL A 718 7.81 32.02 -3.36
N ALA A 719 8.63 31.09 -3.88
CA ALA A 719 10.08 31.29 -3.99
C ALA A 719 10.45 32.44 -4.95
N ILE A 720 9.73 32.61 -6.07
CA ILE A 720 9.97 33.71 -7.01
C ILE A 720 9.61 35.07 -6.38
N VAL A 721 8.45 35.17 -5.73
CA VAL A 721 7.95 36.43 -5.13
C VAL A 721 8.78 36.83 -3.91
N SER A 722 9.14 35.88 -3.04
CA SER A 722 9.94 36.15 -1.84
C SER A 722 11.36 36.67 -2.16
N LYS A 723 11.97 36.21 -3.25
CA LYS A 723 13.34 36.56 -3.63
C LYS A 723 13.47 37.82 -4.50
N ARG A 724 12.49 38.12 -5.36
CA ARG A 724 12.55 39.26 -6.31
C ARG A 724 11.49 40.35 -6.08
N GLY A 725 10.47 40.09 -5.27
CA GLY A 725 9.30 40.97 -5.16
C GLY A 725 8.44 41.00 -6.43
N LEU A 726 7.38 41.83 -6.43
CA LEU A 726 6.48 41.99 -7.58
C LEU A 726 7.12 42.90 -8.65
N SER A 727 7.92 42.33 -9.54
CA SER A 727 8.37 43.03 -10.76
C SER A 727 7.22 43.15 -11.79
N TRP A 728 7.37 44.03 -12.80
CA TRP A 728 6.35 44.19 -13.86
C TRP A 728 6.10 42.88 -14.61
N SER A 729 7.15 42.13 -14.93
CA SER A 729 7.05 40.84 -15.61
C SER A 729 6.36 39.77 -14.75
N ILE A 730 6.62 39.75 -13.44
CA ILE A 730 5.95 38.87 -12.47
C ILE A 730 4.48 39.26 -12.30
N THR A 731 4.16 40.56 -12.33
CA THR A 731 2.78 41.05 -12.25
C THR A 731 1.95 40.59 -13.46
N ILE A 732 2.52 40.73 -14.66
CA ILE A 732 1.87 40.24 -15.89
C ILE A 732 1.74 38.72 -15.88
N TYR A 733 2.72 38.00 -15.32
CA TYR A 733 2.65 36.55 -15.13
C TYR A 733 1.45 36.13 -14.27
N PHE A 734 1.27 36.72 -13.08
CA PHE A 734 0.12 36.40 -12.23
C PHE A 734 -1.21 36.83 -12.87
N LEU A 735 -1.24 37.98 -13.54
CA LEU A 735 -2.41 38.41 -14.32
C LEU A 735 -2.81 37.35 -15.36
N SER A 736 -1.82 36.73 -16.00
CA SER A 736 -2.02 35.65 -16.97
C SER A 736 -2.58 34.38 -16.38
N ARG A 737 -2.10 33.94 -15.22
CA ARG A 737 -2.60 32.73 -14.58
C ARG A 737 -3.97 32.93 -13.95
N ILE A 738 -4.19 34.06 -13.28
CA ILE A 738 -5.47 34.35 -12.63
C ILE A 738 -6.58 34.50 -13.68
N SER A 739 -6.33 35.20 -14.78
CA SER A 739 -7.32 35.36 -15.85
C SER A 739 -7.63 34.05 -16.58
N ALA A 740 -6.63 33.17 -16.78
CA ALA A 740 -6.85 31.82 -17.32
C ALA A 740 -7.63 30.92 -16.36
N CYS A 741 -7.31 30.96 -15.06
CA CYS A 741 -8.05 30.23 -14.02
C CYS A 741 -9.52 30.66 -14.00
N ALA A 742 -9.76 31.98 -13.95
CA ALA A 742 -11.09 32.56 -13.98
C ALA A 742 -11.86 32.16 -15.26
N HIS A 743 -11.19 32.13 -16.41
CA HIS A 743 -11.79 31.70 -17.67
C HIS A 743 -12.25 30.23 -17.63
N ILE A 744 -11.40 29.31 -17.15
CA ILE A 744 -11.70 27.87 -17.05
C ILE A 744 -12.84 27.62 -16.05
N ILE A 745 -12.84 28.32 -14.91
CA ILE A 745 -13.91 28.22 -13.91
C ILE A 745 -15.24 28.76 -14.46
N LEU A 746 -15.22 29.91 -15.12
CA LEU A 746 -16.43 30.50 -15.71
C LEU A 746 -17.03 29.60 -16.81
N ILE A 747 -16.19 28.89 -17.58
CA ILE A 747 -16.64 27.88 -18.54
C ILE A 747 -17.29 26.69 -17.82
N ALA A 748 -16.67 26.18 -16.76
CA ALA A 748 -17.26 25.11 -15.95
C ALA A 748 -18.62 25.51 -15.38
N VAL A 749 -18.77 26.75 -14.90
CA VAL A 749 -20.05 27.28 -14.43
C VAL A 749 -21.07 27.36 -15.57
N ILE A 750 -20.68 27.81 -16.77
CA ILE A 750 -21.57 27.87 -17.95
C ILE A 750 -22.10 26.50 -18.36
N ILE A 751 -21.31 25.44 -18.18
CA ILE A 751 -21.63 24.09 -18.66
C ILE A 751 -22.35 23.26 -17.60
N LEU A 752 -21.94 23.40 -16.33
CA LEU A 752 -22.37 22.51 -15.24
C LEU A 752 -23.49 23.10 -14.39
N ALA A 753 -23.73 24.43 -14.44
CA ALA A 753 -24.71 25.09 -13.59
C ALA A 753 -25.89 25.70 -14.40
N PRO A 754 -27.12 25.69 -13.84
CA PRO A 754 -28.22 26.45 -14.41
C PRO A 754 -27.98 27.95 -14.22
N ILE A 755 -28.05 28.73 -15.31
CA ILE A 755 -27.74 30.16 -15.30
C ILE A 755 -28.93 30.96 -15.84
N ASP A 756 -29.39 31.93 -15.03
CA ASP A 756 -30.49 32.80 -15.42
C ASP A 756 -30.05 33.87 -16.45
N ASN A 757 -28.81 34.38 -16.36
CA ASN A 757 -28.29 35.42 -17.26
C ASN A 757 -27.06 34.96 -18.06
N CYS A 758 -27.28 34.20 -19.13
CA CYS A 758 -26.20 33.69 -19.99
C CYS A 758 -25.31 34.79 -20.58
N ILE A 759 -25.87 35.97 -20.88
CA ILE A 759 -25.14 37.08 -21.52
C ILE A 759 -24.00 37.57 -20.60
N LEU A 760 -24.28 37.72 -19.30
CA LEU A 760 -23.28 38.19 -18.33
C LEU A 760 -22.09 37.23 -18.24
N TYR A 761 -22.35 35.93 -18.12
CA TYR A 761 -21.30 34.92 -17.96
C TYR A 761 -20.47 34.77 -19.24
N PHE A 762 -21.07 34.81 -20.42
CA PHE A 762 -20.31 34.78 -21.68
C PHE A 762 -19.43 36.02 -21.88
N ILE A 763 -19.91 37.22 -21.48
CA ILE A 763 -19.09 38.44 -21.49
C ILE A 763 -17.91 38.30 -20.52
N ALA A 764 -18.16 37.84 -19.29
CA ALA A 764 -17.11 37.62 -18.29
C ALA A 764 -16.06 36.62 -18.79
N THR A 765 -16.51 35.49 -19.35
CA THR A 765 -15.64 34.47 -19.97
C THR A 765 -14.79 35.05 -21.10
N GLY A 766 -15.38 35.87 -21.97
CA GLY A 766 -14.67 36.53 -23.08
C GLY A 766 -13.62 37.55 -22.61
N VAL A 767 -13.92 38.30 -21.55
CA VAL A 767 -12.97 39.24 -20.92
C VAL A 767 -11.80 38.48 -20.31
N CYS A 768 -12.06 37.45 -19.50
CA CYS A 768 -11.02 36.63 -18.88
C CYS A 768 -10.14 35.93 -19.93
N CYS A 769 -10.75 35.40 -21.00
CA CYS A 769 -10.04 34.81 -22.14
C CYS A 769 -9.09 35.82 -22.80
N THR A 770 -9.61 37.00 -23.17
CA THR A 770 -8.83 38.04 -23.84
C THR A 770 -7.69 38.54 -22.96
N MET A 771 -7.94 38.72 -21.66
CA MET A 771 -6.90 39.10 -20.70
C MET A 771 -5.80 38.05 -20.62
N SER A 772 -6.16 36.77 -20.50
CA SER A 772 -5.20 35.65 -20.45
C SER A 772 -4.33 35.60 -21.69
N ILE A 773 -4.92 35.69 -22.89
CA ILE A 773 -4.18 35.66 -24.15
C ILE A 773 -3.26 36.89 -24.26
N ALA A 774 -3.79 38.08 -23.96
CA ALA A 774 -3.02 39.32 -24.03
C ALA A 774 -1.79 39.28 -23.12
N SER A 775 -1.95 38.85 -21.86
CA SER A 775 -0.83 38.73 -20.91
C SER A 775 0.12 37.60 -21.27
N THR A 776 -0.38 36.43 -21.67
CA THR A 776 0.46 35.27 -22.05
C THR A 776 1.34 35.63 -23.25
N SER A 777 0.76 36.21 -24.30
CA SER A 777 1.50 36.65 -25.49
C SER A 777 2.44 37.83 -25.19
N TYR A 778 2.11 38.68 -24.22
CA TYR A 778 3.01 39.76 -23.80
C TYR A 778 4.27 39.24 -23.07
N LEU A 779 4.18 38.16 -22.30
CA LEU A 779 5.37 37.51 -21.71
C LEU A 779 6.34 37.04 -22.80
N PHE A 780 5.84 36.55 -23.94
CA PHE A 780 6.68 36.19 -25.09
C PHE A 780 7.28 37.40 -25.79
N LEU A 781 6.52 38.50 -25.92
CA LEU A 781 7.03 39.75 -26.45
C LEU A 781 8.19 40.30 -25.61
N LEU A 782 8.07 40.27 -24.27
CA LEU A 782 9.14 40.65 -23.35
C LEU A 782 10.41 39.80 -23.55
N ARG A 783 10.25 38.49 -23.80
CA ARG A 783 11.37 37.59 -24.08
C ARG A 783 12.09 37.94 -25.38
N VAL A 784 11.37 38.22 -26.46
CA VAL A 784 11.97 38.64 -27.74
C VAL A 784 12.71 39.97 -27.58
N GLN A 785 12.12 40.92 -26.87
CA GLN A 785 12.75 42.21 -26.57
C GLN A 785 14.04 42.04 -25.76
N ALA A 786 14.05 41.14 -24.76
CA ALA A 786 15.24 40.83 -23.99
C ALA A 786 16.36 40.22 -24.85
N VAL A 787 16.02 39.27 -25.73
CA VAL A 787 16.98 38.59 -26.64
C VAL A 787 17.56 39.55 -27.69
N TYR A 788 16.75 40.46 -28.24
CA TYR A 788 17.16 41.44 -29.25
C TYR A 788 17.57 42.81 -28.68
N ARG A 789 17.84 42.90 -27.37
CA ARG A 789 18.31 44.12 -26.67
C ARG A 789 17.42 45.34 -26.92
N GLN A 790 16.11 45.18 -26.87
CA GLN A 790 15.12 46.24 -27.10
C GLN A 790 15.27 46.98 -28.44
N SER A 791 15.69 46.26 -29.49
CA SER A 791 15.73 46.80 -30.84
C SER A 791 14.36 47.37 -31.24
N ARG A 792 14.33 48.67 -31.59
CA ARG A 792 13.12 49.39 -32.01
C ARG A 792 12.36 48.69 -33.16
N PRO A 793 13.00 48.25 -34.26
CA PRO A 793 12.27 47.58 -35.35
C PRO A 793 11.64 46.25 -34.91
N ILE A 794 12.34 45.44 -34.13
CA ILE A 794 11.82 44.16 -33.61
C ILE A 794 10.63 44.41 -32.68
N THR A 795 10.74 45.41 -31.80
CA THR A 795 9.67 45.77 -30.87
C THR A 795 8.40 46.25 -31.60
N VAL A 796 8.55 47.03 -32.68
CA VAL A 796 7.41 47.49 -33.49
C VAL A 796 6.75 46.33 -34.23
N VAL A 797 7.52 45.43 -34.83
CA VAL A 797 6.99 44.29 -35.60
C VAL A 797 6.25 43.31 -34.68
N PHE A 798 6.88 42.84 -33.61
CA PHE A 798 6.25 41.88 -32.70
C PHE A 798 5.16 42.54 -31.83
N GLY A 799 5.27 43.83 -31.53
CA GLY A 799 4.20 44.60 -30.89
C GLY A 799 2.97 44.74 -31.79
N PHE A 800 3.16 44.91 -33.11
CA PHE A 800 2.05 44.89 -34.07
C PHE A 800 1.39 43.51 -34.16
N CYS A 801 2.17 42.41 -34.25
CA CYS A 801 1.64 41.05 -34.22
C CYS A 801 0.81 40.79 -32.95
N TRP A 802 1.30 41.21 -31.79
CA TRP A 802 0.57 41.12 -30.52
C TRP A 802 -0.76 41.89 -30.53
N LEU A 803 -0.78 43.12 -31.05
CA LEU A 803 -2.02 43.91 -31.19
C LEU A 803 -3.03 43.24 -32.14
N VAL A 804 -2.55 42.63 -33.23
CA VAL A 804 -3.40 41.88 -34.16
C VAL A 804 -4.04 40.67 -33.48
N THR A 805 -3.27 39.90 -32.69
CA THR A 805 -3.80 38.77 -31.92
C THR A 805 -4.91 39.20 -30.96
N ILE A 806 -4.73 40.32 -30.25
CA ILE A 806 -5.76 40.87 -29.35
C ILE A 806 -7.00 41.31 -30.12
N ALA A 807 -6.83 42.05 -31.21
CA ALA A 807 -7.94 42.55 -32.02
C ALA A 807 -8.80 41.41 -32.58
N LEU A 808 -8.17 40.31 -33.04
CA LEU A 808 -8.87 39.14 -33.55
C LEU A 808 -9.62 38.37 -32.44
N ASN A 809 -9.07 38.31 -31.23
CA ASN A 809 -9.73 37.72 -30.07
C ASN A 809 -10.97 38.51 -29.65
N ILE A 810 -10.85 39.83 -29.53
CA ILE A 810 -11.98 40.72 -29.21
C ILE A 810 -13.07 40.62 -30.27
N LEU A 811 -12.68 40.59 -31.56
CA LEU A 811 -13.62 40.43 -32.66
C LEU A 811 -14.44 39.14 -32.53
N VAL A 812 -13.80 38.02 -32.19
CA VAL A 812 -14.52 36.75 -32.01
C VAL A 812 -15.42 36.80 -30.78
N SER A 813 -14.93 37.27 -29.63
CA SER A 813 -15.76 37.40 -28.42
C SER A 813 -16.97 38.30 -28.61
N ALA A 814 -16.87 39.36 -29.42
CA ALA A 814 -17.98 40.27 -29.73
C ALA A 814 -19.02 39.70 -30.69
N ASN A 815 -18.70 38.63 -31.44
CA ASN A 815 -19.59 38.03 -32.44
C ASN A 815 -20.32 36.76 -31.95
N ILE A 816 -20.09 36.31 -30.71
CA ILE A 816 -20.78 35.15 -30.14
C ILE A 816 -22.24 35.51 -29.83
N ARG A 817 -23.19 34.76 -30.39
CA ARG A 817 -24.60 34.85 -29.99
C ARG A 817 -24.90 33.82 -28.91
N VAL A 818 -25.66 34.22 -27.89
CA VAL A 818 -25.94 33.39 -26.72
C VAL A 818 -27.45 33.17 -26.62
N VAL A 819 -27.86 31.92 -26.46
CA VAL A 819 -29.27 31.52 -26.37
C VAL A 819 -29.41 30.45 -25.27
N HIS A 820 -30.55 30.41 -24.58
CA HIS A 820 -30.89 29.30 -23.68
C HIS A 820 -31.32 28.06 -24.48
N LEU A 821 -30.90 26.88 -24.04
CA LEU A 821 -31.33 25.61 -24.62
C LEU A 821 -32.82 25.37 -24.33
N THR A 822 -33.62 25.10 -25.36
CA THR A 822 -35.08 24.99 -25.31
C THR A 822 -35.55 24.06 -24.19
N GLY A 823 -36.29 24.59 -23.21
CA GLY A 823 -36.82 23.82 -22.07
C GLY A 823 -35.88 23.68 -20.87
N THR A 824 -34.67 24.26 -20.91
CA THR A 824 -33.69 24.20 -19.81
C THR A 824 -33.12 25.59 -19.46
N ARG A 825 -32.47 25.73 -18.30
CA ARG A 825 -31.71 26.94 -17.90
C ARG A 825 -30.23 26.86 -18.29
N LEU A 826 -29.87 26.01 -19.25
CA LEU A 826 -28.50 25.86 -19.75
C LEU A 826 -28.23 26.84 -20.88
N CYS A 827 -27.02 27.39 -20.92
CA CYS A 827 -26.60 28.40 -21.88
C CYS A 827 -25.85 27.77 -23.06
N LEU A 828 -26.20 28.15 -24.29
CA LEU A 828 -25.52 27.69 -25.50
C LEU A 828 -25.10 28.87 -26.39
N GLY A 829 -23.86 28.82 -26.88
CA GLY A 829 -23.37 29.75 -27.91
C GLY A 829 -23.75 29.27 -29.31
N THR A 830 -24.39 30.11 -30.12
CA THR A 830 -24.76 29.81 -31.52
C THR A 830 -24.01 30.71 -32.51
N GLU A 831 -23.59 30.13 -33.63
CA GLU A 831 -22.89 30.71 -34.79
C GLU A 831 -21.63 31.56 -34.52
N THR A 832 -20.47 31.07 -34.97
CA THR A 832 -19.30 31.92 -35.27
C THR A 832 -18.52 31.38 -36.47
N LYS A 833 -18.64 32.04 -37.63
CA LYS A 833 -17.87 31.72 -38.86
C LYS A 833 -16.34 31.95 -38.73
N TYR A 834 -15.88 32.45 -37.59
CA TYR A 834 -14.52 32.98 -37.40
C TYR A 834 -13.78 32.40 -36.18
N PHE A 835 -14.27 31.31 -35.59
CA PHE A 835 -13.79 30.78 -34.31
C PHE A 835 -12.35 30.22 -34.35
N ALA A 836 -11.83 29.89 -35.53
CA ALA A 836 -10.44 29.43 -35.70
C ALA A 836 -9.41 30.59 -35.75
N LEU A 837 -9.85 31.85 -35.92
CA LEU A 837 -8.95 33.01 -36.04
C LEU A 837 -8.12 33.27 -34.78
N PRO A 838 -8.67 33.16 -33.55
CA PRO A 838 -7.91 33.30 -32.30
C PRO A 838 -6.76 32.30 -32.16
N SER A 839 -7.04 31.01 -32.36
CA SER A 839 -6.02 29.94 -32.27
C SER A 839 -4.97 30.11 -33.37
N THR A 840 -5.40 30.44 -34.60
CA THR A 840 -4.50 30.63 -35.74
C THR A 840 -3.60 31.85 -35.56
N SER A 841 -4.15 32.98 -35.11
CA SER A 841 -3.36 34.21 -34.90
C SER A 841 -2.37 34.07 -33.74
N SER A 842 -2.76 33.37 -32.66
CA SER A 842 -1.87 33.06 -31.54
C SER A 842 -0.75 32.11 -31.98
N PHE A 843 -1.08 31.06 -32.73
CA PHE A 843 -0.11 30.13 -33.30
C PHE A 843 0.91 30.83 -34.22
N VAL A 844 0.44 31.71 -35.11
CA VAL A 844 1.33 32.48 -36.00
C VAL A 844 2.25 33.40 -35.21
N ASN A 845 1.73 34.10 -34.20
CA ASN A 845 2.53 34.96 -33.33
C ASN A 845 3.61 34.16 -32.58
N ASP A 846 3.24 33.03 -31.96
CA ASP A 846 4.16 32.17 -31.21
C ASP A 846 5.22 31.54 -32.12
N THR A 847 4.86 31.17 -33.35
CA THR A 847 5.79 30.67 -34.38
C THR A 847 6.82 31.73 -34.74
N LEU A 848 6.40 32.97 -35.01
CA LEU A 848 7.31 34.05 -35.37
C LEU A 848 8.26 34.39 -34.22
N ILE A 849 7.76 34.39 -32.99
CA ILE A 849 8.54 34.63 -31.76
C ILE A 849 9.57 33.52 -31.57
N PHE A 850 9.17 32.25 -31.68
CA PHE A 850 10.06 31.11 -31.56
C PHE A 850 11.17 31.16 -32.61
N LEU A 851 10.82 31.36 -33.88
CA LEU A 851 11.80 31.45 -34.97
C LEU A 851 12.79 32.60 -34.77
N ALA A 852 12.34 33.77 -34.28
CA ALA A 852 13.22 34.90 -34.01
C ALA A 852 14.20 34.61 -32.86
N ILE A 853 13.72 34.06 -31.75
CA ILE A 853 14.57 33.70 -30.61
C ILE A 853 15.59 32.62 -31.04
N SER A 854 15.13 31.56 -31.71
CA SER A 854 15.99 30.47 -32.19
C SER A 854 17.04 30.96 -33.19
N TYR A 855 16.66 31.83 -34.13
CA TYR A 855 17.59 32.42 -35.09
C TYR A 855 18.67 33.23 -34.38
N ARG A 856 18.30 34.10 -33.43
CA ARG A 856 19.26 34.96 -32.74
C ARG A 856 20.26 34.16 -31.90
N LEU A 857 19.77 33.20 -31.12
CA LEU A 857 20.62 32.35 -30.28
C LEU A 857 21.57 31.49 -31.13
N ALA A 858 21.08 30.95 -32.25
CA ALA A 858 21.92 30.17 -33.18
C ALA A 858 22.95 31.04 -33.91
N ALA A 859 22.59 32.27 -34.27
CA ALA A 859 23.50 33.23 -34.91
C ALA A 859 24.62 33.69 -33.95
N ASP A 860 24.31 33.86 -32.66
CA ASP A 860 25.31 34.23 -31.65
C ASP A 860 26.25 33.05 -31.27
N ALA A 861 25.89 31.80 -31.59
CA ALA A 861 26.69 30.60 -31.33
C ALA A 861 27.49 30.07 -32.53
N ALA A 862 27.15 30.47 -33.76
CA ALA A 862 27.84 30.03 -34.98
C ALA A 862 29.14 30.82 -35.19
N THR A 863 30.26 30.36 -34.63
CA THR A 863 31.59 30.93 -34.88
C THR A 863 32.18 30.52 -36.24
N GLU A 864 31.63 29.49 -36.88
CA GLU A 864 32.01 29.03 -38.23
C GLU A 864 30.81 29.02 -39.17
N ASN A 865 31.00 29.51 -40.40
CA ASN A 865 29.94 29.76 -41.38
C ASN A 865 29.45 28.48 -42.08
N ASN A 866 29.06 27.45 -41.31
CA ASN A 866 28.66 26.13 -41.81
C ASN A 866 27.24 25.75 -41.37
N TRP A 867 26.36 25.45 -42.35
CA TRP A 867 24.93 25.11 -42.15
C TRP A 867 24.72 23.95 -41.17
N ARG A 868 25.65 22.99 -41.13
CA ARG A 868 25.59 21.83 -40.21
C ARG A 868 25.83 22.22 -38.74
N SER A 869 26.69 23.21 -38.48
CA SER A 869 26.95 23.74 -37.13
C SER A 869 25.75 24.53 -36.62
N TRP A 870 25.16 25.35 -37.49
CA TRP A 870 23.94 26.10 -37.20
C TRP A 870 22.74 25.19 -36.88
N THR A 871 22.52 24.14 -37.68
CA THR A 871 21.44 23.16 -37.44
C THR A 871 21.67 22.31 -36.18
N LEU A 872 22.91 21.97 -35.83
CA LEU A 872 23.26 21.26 -34.58
C LEU A 872 23.10 22.15 -33.33
N SER A 873 23.38 23.45 -33.45
CA SER A 873 23.18 24.42 -32.37
C SER A 873 21.68 24.60 -32.06
N ILE A 874 20.84 24.65 -33.10
CA ILE A 874 19.38 24.66 -32.93
C ILE A 874 18.94 23.31 -32.35
N THR A 875 19.13 22.20 -33.05
CA THR A 875 18.50 20.91 -32.68
C THR A 875 19.03 20.23 -31.42
N LYS A 876 20.33 20.39 -31.09
CA LYS A 876 20.97 19.73 -29.94
C LYS A 876 21.47 20.70 -28.88
N GLY A 877 21.33 22.01 -29.10
CA GLY A 877 21.88 23.02 -28.22
C GLY A 877 23.42 23.06 -28.21
N LYS A 878 24.09 22.42 -29.17
CA LYS A 878 25.53 22.15 -29.16
C LYS A 878 26.31 23.44 -29.49
N GLY A 879 27.16 23.89 -28.57
CA GLY A 879 27.94 25.13 -28.70
C GLY A 879 27.33 26.37 -28.01
N LEU A 880 26.16 26.24 -27.38
CA LEU A 880 25.52 27.30 -26.60
C LEU A 880 25.93 27.24 -25.11
N TYR A 881 26.12 28.40 -24.48
CA TYR A 881 26.31 28.50 -23.03
C TYR A 881 25.08 27.98 -22.26
N HIS A 882 25.27 27.52 -21.02
CA HIS A 882 24.26 26.83 -20.19
C HIS A 882 22.86 27.47 -20.22
N LEU A 883 22.76 28.77 -19.90
CA LEU A 883 21.49 29.51 -19.91
C LEU A 883 20.85 29.60 -21.31
N SER A 884 21.66 29.79 -22.36
CA SER A 884 21.18 29.87 -23.75
C SER A 884 20.76 28.51 -24.31
N ARG A 885 21.44 27.44 -23.88
CA ARG A 885 21.10 26.05 -24.21
C ARG A 885 19.80 25.65 -23.53
N SER A 886 19.65 25.97 -22.24
CA SER A 886 18.42 25.77 -21.48
C SER A 886 17.25 26.54 -22.09
N LEU A 887 17.44 27.81 -22.46
CA LEU A 887 16.40 28.62 -23.13
C LEU A 887 15.98 28.03 -24.49
N MET A 888 16.93 27.48 -25.26
CA MET A 888 16.64 26.83 -26.54
C MET A 888 15.89 25.50 -26.35
N GLN A 889 16.34 24.63 -25.45
CA GLN A 889 15.73 23.31 -25.20
C GLN A 889 14.31 23.43 -24.63
N HIS A 890 14.10 24.31 -23.64
CA HIS A 890 12.76 24.55 -23.09
C HIS A 890 11.84 25.24 -24.11
N GLY A 891 12.37 26.14 -24.94
CA GLY A 891 11.62 26.75 -26.06
C GLY A 891 11.21 25.74 -27.13
N GLN A 892 12.03 24.72 -27.40
CA GLN A 892 11.71 23.63 -28.33
C GLN A 892 10.62 22.72 -27.81
N LEU A 893 10.73 22.30 -26.54
CA LEU A 893 9.75 21.44 -25.90
C LEU A 893 8.37 22.12 -25.82
N TYR A 894 8.36 23.42 -25.52
CA TYR A 894 7.18 24.29 -25.62
C TYR A 894 6.55 24.27 -27.00
N TYR A 895 7.34 24.65 -28.01
CA TYR A 895 6.83 24.84 -29.37
C TYR A 895 6.37 23.52 -29.99
N ALA A 896 7.10 22.42 -29.74
CA ALA A 896 6.71 21.08 -30.17
C ALA A 896 5.38 20.61 -29.54
N SER A 897 5.13 20.97 -28.28
CA SER A 897 3.88 20.61 -27.60
C SER A 897 2.69 21.44 -28.11
N ILE A 898 2.91 22.73 -28.35
CA ILE A 898 1.86 23.63 -28.86
C ILE A 898 1.52 23.36 -30.32
N ILE A 899 2.52 23.09 -31.17
CA ILE A 899 2.27 22.78 -32.57
C ILE A 899 1.47 21.48 -32.71
N LEU A 900 1.79 20.46 -31.90
CA LEU A 900 1.04 19.20 -31.89
C LEU A 900 -0.41 19.43 -31.47
N PHE A 901 -0.65 20.11 -30.35
CA PHE A 901 -2.00 20.36 -29.88
C PHE A 901 -2.78 21.30 -30.81
N PHE A 902 -2.13 22.30 -31.43
CA PHE A 902 -2.76 23.14 -32.45
C PHE A 902 -3.26 22.30 -33.64
N PHE A 903 -2.45 21.37 -34.15
CA PHE A 903 -2.88 20.49 -35.25
C PHE A 903 -3.98 19.52 -34.84
N VAL A 904 -3.93 18.95 -33.62
CA VAL A 904 -5.03 18.12 -33.09
C VAL A 904 -6.32 18.93 -32.99
N ASN A 905 -6.25 20.15 -32.46
CA ASN A 905 -7.38 21.08 -32.36
C ASN A 905 -7.94 21.43 -33.75
N LEU A 906 -7.07 21.71 -34.73
CA LEU A 906 -7.47 22.01 -36.11
C LEU A 906 -8.11 20.79 -36.81
N VAL A 907 -7.56 19.59 -36.60
CA VAL A 907 -8.14 18.35 -37.14
C VAL A 907 -9.53 18.11 -36.56
N VAL A 908 -9.73 18.29 -35.25
CA VAL A 908 -11.05 18.15 -34.63
C VAL A 908 -12.03 19.21 -35.13
N MET A 909 -11.57 20.44 -35.40
CA MET A 909 -12.41 21.50 -35.98
C MET A 909 -12.86 21.24 -37.42
N CYS A 910 -12.02 20.58 -38.23
CA CYS A 910 -12.23 20.43 -39.67
C CYS A 910 -12.61 19.02 -40.11
N SER A 911 -12.53 18.02 -39.21
CA SER A 911 -12.78 16.63 -39.54
C SER A 911 -14.28 16.37 -39.75
N PRO A 912 -14.69 15.79 -40.88
CA PRO A 912 -16.07 15.39 -41.10
C PRO A 912 -16.48 14.16 -40.25
N LEU A 913 -15.52 13.55 -39.53
CA LEU A 913 -15.74 12.41 -38.64
C LEU A 913 -16.20 12.84 -37.23
N VAL A 914 -16.09 14.13 -36.92
CA VAL A 914 -16.50 14.69 -35.63
C VAL A 914 -17.88 15.33 -35.80
N PRO A 915 -18.83 15.16 -34.85
CA PRO A 915 -20.09 15.88 -34.88
C PRO A 915 -19.86 17.40 -34.90
N VAL A 916 -20.65 18.14 -35.68
CA VAL A 916 -20.49 19.61 -35.85
C VAL A 916 -20.55 20.36 -34.51
N ALA A 917 -21.31 19.85 -33.55
CA ALA A 917 -21.39 20.39 -32.18
C ALA A 917 -20.05 20.28 -31.42
N MET A 918 -19.24 19.26 -31.73
CA MET A 918 -18.00 18.92 -31.04
C MET A 918 -16.74 19.46 -31.71
N HIS A 919 -16.84 20.08 -32.89
CA HIS A 919 -15.72 20.69 -33.61
C HIS A 919 -14.94 21.71 -32.78
N TYR A 920 -15.59 22.34 -31.80
CA TYR A 920 -15.02 23.41 -30.98
C TYR A 920 -14.67 22.98 -29.55
N SER A 921 -14.78 21.68 -29.26
CA SER A 921 -14.63 21.11 -27.91
C SER A 921 -13.26 21.33 -27.27
N LEU A 922 -12.19 21.25 -28.07
CA LEU A 922 -10.81 21.28 -27.57
C LEU A 922 -10.23 22.68 -27.35
N ILE A 923 -10.99 23.75 -27.59
CA ILE A 923 -10.43 25.11 -27.69
C ILE A 923 -10.10 25.70 -26.33
N ASN A 924 -10.98 25.50 -25.37
CA ASN A 924 -10.74 25.92 -23.99
C ASN A 924 -9.57 25.14 -23.38
N SER A 925 -9.45 23.85 -23.70
CA SER A 925 -8.33 22.99 -23.30
C SER A 925 -7.01 23.42 -23.95
N TYR A 926 -7.03 23.78 -25.24
CA TYR A 926 -5.88 24.34 -25.95
C TYR A 926 -5.41 25.66 -25.32
N LEU A 927 -6.34 26.55 -24.97
CA LEU A 927 -6.02 27.82 -24.30
C LEU A 927 -5.45 27.60 -22.89
N GLY A 928 -6.04 26.71 -22.10
CA GLY A 928 -5.53 26.35 -20.78
C GLY A 928 -4.11 25.76 -20.85
N PHE A 929 -3.88 24.87 -21.83
CA PHE A 929 -2.58 24.24 -22.05
C PHE A 929 -1.50 25.24 -22.48
N THR A 930 -1.79 26.12 -23.43
CA THR A 930 -0.83 27.13 -23.90
C THR A 930 -0.41 28.06 -22.76
N ASN A 931 -1.36 28.50 -21.93
CA ASN A 931 -1.09 29.31 -20.74
C ASN A 931 -0.24 28.55 -19.71
N LEU A 932 -0.60 27.30 -19.37
CA LEU A 932 0.14 26.46 -18.43
C LEU A 932 1.59 26.29 -18.87
N MET A 933 1.80 25.94 -20.13
CA MET A 933 3.14 25.75 -20.69
C MET A 933 3.95 27.04 -20.75
N ALA A 934 3.34 28.16 -21.13
CA ALA A 934 3.99 29.48 -21.14
C ALA A 934 4.45 29.90 -19.74
N CYS A 935 3.59 29.67 -18.74
CA CYS A 935 3.83 29.98 -17.33
C CYS A 935 4.92 29.07 -16.73
N LYS A 936 4.88 27.76 -17.02
CA LYS A 936 5.93 26.82 -16.60
C LYS A 936 7.32 27.24 -17.08
N ILE A 937 7.42 27.70 -18.34
CA ILE A 937 8.70 28.20 -18.88
C ILE A 937 9.10 29.51 -18.21
N PHE A 938 8.13 30.38 -17.90
CA PHE A 938 8.44 31.64 -17.20
C PHE A 938 9.02 31.36 -15.81
N ARG A 939 8.40 30.44 -15.04
CA ARG A 939 8.92 29.97 -13.76
C ARG A 939 10.31 29.36 -13.90
N GLY A 940 10.48 28.39 -14.80
CA GLY A 940 11.75 27.70 -15.02
C GLY A 940 12.89 28.64 -15.45
N THR A 941 12.63 29.60 -16.34
CA THR A 941 13.63 30.60 -16.73
C THR A 941 13.97 31.57 -15.60
N THR A 942 12.98 31.98 -14.81
CA THR A 942 13.17 32.92 -13.69
C THR A 942 13.96 32.27 -12.55
N LEU A 943 13.65 31.01 -12.20
CA LEU A 943 14.38 30.22 -11.22
C LEU A 943 15.77 29.80 -11.72
N GLY A 944 15.92 29.46 -13.00
CA GLY A 944 17.22 29.14 -13.60
C GLY A 944 18.21 30.31 -13.55
N VAL A 945 17.72 31.55 -13.70
CA VAL A 945 18.55 32.76 -13.51
C VAL A 945 18.94 32.98 -12.03
N MET A 946 18.28 32.32 -11.06
CA MET A 946 18.61 32.41 -9.63
C MET A 946 19.69 31.41 -9.19
N GLN A 947 19.87 30.29 -9.89
CA GLN A 947 20.89 29.28 -9.56
C GLN A 947 22.28 29.60 -10.12
N ASP A 948 22.37 30.37 -11.20
CA ASP A 948 23.64 30.78 -11.81
C ASP A 948 24.25 32.01 -11.08
N SER A 949 25.41 31.85 -10.44
CA SER A 949 26.18 32.95 -9.83
C SER A 949 26.57 34.01 -10.90
N PRO A 950 26.57 35.33 -10.60
CA PRO A 950 26.62 36.43 -11.59
C PRO A 950 27.99 36.64 -12.27
N SER A 951 28.83 35.61 -12.41
CA SER A 951 30.15 35.70 -13.05
C SER A 951 30.10 35.70 -14.59
N SER A 952 28.93 35.47 -15.19
CA SER A 952 28.72 35.44 -16.64
C SER A 952 28.11 36.76 -17.17
N TRP A 953 28.85 37.44 -18.06
CA TRP A 953 28.47 38.72 -18.69
C TRP A 953 27.13 38.67 -19.48
N ASN A 954 26.63 37.48 -19.83
CA ASN A 954 25.35 37.30 -20.53
C ASN A 954 24.16 37.03 -19.57
N THR A 955 24.41 36.41 -18.40
CA THR A 955 23.38 36.10 -17.39
C THR A 955 22.91 37.37 -16.67
N ALA A 956 23.84 38.27 -16.31
CA ALA A 956 23.52 39.57 -15.73
C ALA A 956 22.71 40.48 -16.69
N ARG A 957 22.90 40.33 -18.02
CA ARG A 957 22.24 41.13 -19.06
C ARG A 957 20.78 40.73 -19.30
N ILE A 958 20.48 39.44 -19.26
CA ILE A 958 19.10 38.93 -19.41
C ILE A 958 18.30 39.19 -18.12
N GLY A 959 18.94 39.04 -16.95
CA GLY A 959 18.36 39.43 -15.66
C GLY A 959 17.96 40.90 -15.61
N ALA A 960 18.85 41.82 -16.02
CA ALA A 960 18.55 43.26 -16.08
C ALA A 960 17.44 43.62 -17.07
N ALA A 961 17.30 42.90 -18.18
CA ALA A 961 16.24 43.13 -19.17
C ALA A 961 14.83 42.72 -18.68
N LEU A 962 14.73 41.74 -17.77
CA LEU A 962 13.47 41.31 -17.16
C LEU A 962 12.98 42.24 -16.03
N ASP A 963 13.87 43.09 -15.50
CA ASP A 963 13.63 43.96 -14.34
C ASP A 963 13.47 45.47 -14.69
N PHE A 964 13.78 45.90 -15.92
CA PHE A 964 13.79 47.33 -16.29
C PHE A 964 12.45 47.85 -16.87
N HIS A 965 11.42 47.93 -16.02
CA HIS A 965 10.38 48.96 -16.13
C HIS A 965 9.78 49.27 -14.74
N ALA A 966 10.62 49.81 -13.85
CA ALA A 966 10.13 50.59 -12.71
C ALA A 966 10.00 52.07 -13.15
N PRO A 967 8.93 52.79 -12.77
CA PRO A 967 8.82 54.22 -13.06
C PRO A 967 9.95 54.98 -12.34
N HIS A 968 10.60 55.89 -13.08
CA HIS A 968 11.71 56.74 -12.64
C HIS A 968 11.59 57.20 -11.18
N ARG A 969 12.46 56.68 -10.29
CA ARG A 969 12.84 57.38 -9.05
C ARG A 969 13.96 58.37 -9.36
N GLY A 970 13.77 59.58 -8.84
CA GLY A 970 14.45 60.81 -9.24
C GLY A 970 15.97 60.81 -9.15
N ARG A 971 16.55 61.68 -9.99
CA ARG A 971 17.94 62.16 -9.95
C ARG A 971 18.42 62.37 -8.51
N ALA A 972 19.43 61.62 -8.10
CA ALA A 972 20.32 62.03 -7.02
C ALA A 972 21.39 62.97 -7.59
N ASN A 973 21.53 64.13 -6.95
CA ASN A 973 22.53 65.15 -7.21
C ASN A 973 23.95 64.61 -6.93
N PRO A 974 24.97 64.99 -7.71
CA PRO A 974 26.36 64.63 -7.40
C PRO A 974 26.92 65.59 -6.33
N ARG A 975 27.48 65.03 -5.27
CA ARG A 975 28.57 65.63 -4.49
C ARG A 975 29.60 64.57 -4.21
#